data_AF-U7PUG1-F1
#
_entry.id   AF-U7PUG1-F1
#
_cell.length_a   1.000
_cell.length_b   1.000
_cell.length_c   1.000
_cell.angle_alpha   90.00
_cell.angle_beta   90.00
_cell.angle_gamma   90.00
#
_symmetry.space_group_name_H-M   'P 1'
#
loop_
_entity.id
_entity.type
_entity.pdbx_description
1 polymer ?
#
loop_
_entity_poly.entity_id
_entity_poly.type
_entity_poly.pdbx_seq_one_letter_code
_entity_poly.pdbx_strand_id
1 'polypeptide(L)'
;MAAQWLPQLRKLLPLDDAELTQIIDYMAKLPADKDEEAANHLQGLLGDSPEATAFVADFVEHRGEVAARLSPAPPQTHSSAGPPTYSPPAGPPPGHAAKGADGHGPSGPGPNGATSGGAPLAGADSDNAPPPPPSYHARAPVSIPVSGNLFGFANRHTNALIEASNVRARDEQEMQNTLQNVQLEHRIYNPEIEPEHESDYYCNCSIHQYYRRKIQRLPVQRLWCNAVMYPGEKFYSTVSNTTVLFGQNPYMLGCGSPFGYGSLRNYNSLSAWGPPRPSAYAHMAWTQSVIRLSNDINRSAQAWVDSQEPKQSIWDVVPSMAQLTIDAQDDKADAKGDSSTEREKPRVNPGAAPAKKSKFAGFKKSLGIKSSEEKAVEYASSLRASILAEEAGRWPNSEDRKLVANYQDKVGMTRHIADLRARKPIQYLHLLRAGYFEPIPVAWATQTSNPLKFSVEASEGWRGITPAWRGYEDLAEERLYWVLNHREGSVGMRMKPDFISEMNMAQQRMANAVEPPPMYFSPDDTCMRLHTTTTGAGQGYSKQVMPAPFRAFDKPETPSDDSMILLDVSGSMDFDPVRPVYDRYLITGYARSTQPKNKDVAKSIVRRFTDALAHHDHQTLGYDLVTFANQATYIGAIHHRNFDAMWRSVRVGGGTRVMTGWQKVKDMHFQKHRASAVAHPVYGWQAGPDTPMLRLLLFLDGEATDMDEFELDLLGLSWAHVTIFLIGVDNCPHHHRHANELQRISDVNHHVSFVDAQGNCPERFVTHELLKRHLGYDMSLQEFEAMEQPPAYAA
;
A
#
# COMPACT_ATOMS: atom_id res chain seq x y z
N MET A 1 23.94 -42.31 -8.22
CA MET A 1 23.86 -41.75 -9.58
C MET A 1 24.53 -40.38 -9.71
N ALA A 2 24.57 -39.58 -8.63
CA ALA A 2 25.30 -38.30 -8.58
C ALA A 2 26.83 -38.36 -8.82
N ALA A 3 27.45 -39.54 -8.69
CA ALA A 3 28.91 -39.70 -8.63
C ALA A 3 29.70 -39.10 -9.81
N GLN A 4 29.12 -39.03 -11.02
CA GLN A 4 29.82 -38.48 -12.18
C GLN A 4 29.94 -36.94 -12.14
N TRP A 5 28.97 -36.26 -11.52
CA TRP A 5 28.91 -34.80 -11.46
C TRP A 5 29.37 -34.22 -10.13
N LEU A 6 29.38 -35.01 -9.06
CA LEU A 6 29.86 -34.59 -7.74
C LEU A 6 31.23 -33.88 -7.79
N PRO A 7 32.26 -34.35 -8.54
CA PRO A 7 33.55 -33.67 -8.60
C PRO A 7 33.51 -32.28 -9.26
N GLN A 8 32.59 -32.07 -10.21
CA GLN A 8 32.42 -30.79 -10.89
C GLN A 8 31.59 -29.82 -10.04
N LEU A 9 30.49 -30.30 -9.45
CA LEU A 9 29.64 -29.53 -8.54
C LEU A 9 30.38 -29.09 -7.27
N ARG A 10 31.24 -29.94 -6.69
CA ARG A 10 32.12 -29.59 -5.55
C ARG A 10 33.03 -28.39 -5.81
N LYS A 11 33.40 -28.14 -7.07
CA LYS A 11 34.24 -26.98 -7.44
C LYS A 11 33.43 -25.69 -7.54
N LEU A 12 32.12 -25.80 -7.76
CA LEU A 12 31.22 -24.67 -7.97
C LEU A 12 30.44 -24.30 -6.71
N LEU A 13 30.14 -25.28 -5.85
CA LEU A 13 29.37 -25.10 -4.63
C LEU A 13 30.13 -25.69 -3.43
N PRO A 14 30.40 -24.92 -2.36
CA PRO A 14 31.06 -25.40 -1.15
C PRO A 14 30.08 -26.14 -0.23
N LEU A 15 29.44 -27.19 -0.76
CA LEU A 15 28.45 -28.03 -0.08
C LEU A 15 28.99 -29.45 0.11
N ASP A 16 28.41 -30.21 1.03
CA ASP A 16 28.78 -31.61 1.25
C ASP A 16 28.17 -32.55 0.19
N ASP A 17 28.64 -33.80 0.13
CA ASP A 17 28.20 -34.76 -0.88
C ASP A 17 26.71 -35.12 -0.78
N ALA A 18 26.12 -35.05 0.43
CA ALA A 18 24.72 -35.35 0.63
C ALA A 18 23.85 -34.24 0.03
N GLU A 19 24.21 -32.99 0.27
CA GLU A 19 23.56 -31.81 -0.31
C GLU A 19 23.71 -31.76 -1.83
N LEU A 20 24.92 -32.01 -2.34
CA LEU A 20 25.19 -32.05 -3.79
C LEU A 20 24.43 -33.18 -4.50
N THR A 21 24.26 -34.33 -3.84
CA THR A 21 23.46 -35.44 -4.37
C THR A 21 21.98 -35.07 -4.43
N GLN A 22 21.46 -34.36 -3.42
CA GLN A 22 20.07 -33.89 -3.42
C GLN A 22 19.78 -32.91 -4.58
N ILE A 23 20.73 -32.03 -4.91
CA ILE A 23 20.62 -31.12 -6.08
C ILE A 23 20.42 -31.93 -7.36
N ILE A 24 21.30 -32.91 -7.58
CA ILE A 24 21.28 -33.75 -8.78
C ILE A 24 19.98 -34.56 -8.85
N ASP A 25 19.56 -35.17 -7.74
CA ASP A 25 18.35 -35.99 -7.68
C ASP A 25 17.09 -35.15 -7.90
N TYR A 26 17.04 -33.92 -7.39
CA TYR A 26 15.93 -32.99 -7.64
C TYR A 26 15.86 -32.59 -9.11
N MET A 27 16.99 -32.21 -9.72
CA MET A 27 17.07 -31.85 -11.14
C MET A 27 16.71 -33.02 -12.07
N ALA A 28 17.10 -34.23 -11.71
CA ALA A 28 16.78 -35.44 -12.46
C ALA A 28 15.30 -35.86 -12.37
N LYS A 29 14.57 -35.41 -11.34
CA LYS A 29 13.12 -35.67 -11.15
C LYS A 29 12.22 -34.67 -11.86
N LEU A 30 12.74 -33.54 -12.31
CA LEU A 30 11.96 -32.62 -13.14
C LEU A 30 11.50 -33.36 -14.43
N PRO A 31 10.34 -33.01 -15.02
CA PRO A 31 9.87 -33.66 -16.25
C PRO A 31 10.86 -33.53 -17.42
N ALA A 32 11.01 -34.58 -18.24
CA ALA A 32 11.99 -34.64 -19.33
C ALA A 32 11.71 -33.60 -20.44
N ASP A 33 10.47 -33.15 -20.58
CA ASP A 33 10.04 -32.07 -21.48
C ASP A 33 10.40 -30.67 -20.97
N LYS A 34 11.11 -30.57 -19.85
CA LYS A 34 11.46 -29.31 -19.18
C LYS A 34 12.95 -29.08 -18.96
N ASP A 35 13.76 -29.37 -19.98
CA ASP A 35 15.21 -29.11 -19.95
C ASP A 35 15.53 -27.63 -19.71
N GLU A 36 14.72 -26.72 -20.23
CA GLU A 36 14.87 -25.28 -19.99
C GLU A 36 14.63 -24.91 -18.50
N GLU A 37 13.69 -25.56 -17.82
CA GLU A 37 13.45 -25.33 -16.38
C GLU A 37 14.61 -25.86 -15.53
N ALA A 38 15.15 -27.03 -15.87
CA ALA A 38 16.33 -27.59 -15.20
C ALA A 38 17.59 -26.74 -15.44
N ALA A 39 17.80 -26.27 -16.68
CA ALA A 39 18.90 -25.38 -17.03
C ALA A 39 18.82 -24.05 -16.26
N ASN A 40 17.65 -23.42 -16.25
CA ASN A 40 17.41 -22.17 -15.53
C ASN A 40 17.60 -22.33 -14.01
N HIS A 41 17.23 -23.49 -13.45
CA HIS A 41 17.42 -23.76 -12.03
C HIS A 41 18.90 -23.95 -11.67
N LEU A 42 19.66 -24.71 -12.48
CA LEU A 42 21.11 -24.87 -12.28
C LEU A 42 21.86 -23.56 -12.53
N GLN A 43 21.51 -22.80 -13.57
CA GLN A 43 22.12 -21.49 -13.82
C GLN A 43 21.82 -20.50 -12.69
N GLY A 44 20.61 -20.54 -12.12
CA GLY A 44 20.26 -19.76 -10.93
C GLY A 44 21.09 -20.12 -9.69
N LEU A 45 21.48 -21.39 -9.55
CA LEU A 45 22.27 -21.88 -8.42
C LEU A 45 23.78 -21.64 -8.59
N LEU A 46 24.30 -21.82 -9.81
CA LEU A 46 25.73 -21.83 -10.11
C LEU A 46 26.24 -20.48 -10.63
N GLY A 47 25.34 -19.59 -11.07
CA GLY A 47 25.68 -18.33 -11.73
C GLY A 47 26.15 -18.51 -13.17
N ASP A 48 26.73 -17.44 -13.73
CA ASP A 48 27.07 -17.33 -15.16
C ASP A 48 28.57 -17.52 -15.45
N SER A 49 29.32 -18.21 -14.58
CA SER A 49 30.73 -18.49 -14.87
C SER A 49 30.88 -19.46 -16.05
N PRO A 50 32.01 -19.41 -16.79
CA PRO A 50 32.27 -20.37 -17.88
C PRO A 50 32.20 -21.83 -17.41
N GLU A 51 32.68 -22.13 -16.20
CA GLU A 51 32.64 -23.45 -15.59
C GLU A 51 31.21 -23.87 -15.23
N ALA A 52 30.40 -22.95 -14.69
CA ALA A 52 28.99 -23.19 -14.41
C ALA A 52 28.19 -23.44 -15.70
N THR A 53 28.43 -22.62 -16.73
CA THR A 53 27.75 -22.75 -18.03
C THR A 53 28.07 -24.08 -18.71
N ALA A 54 29.34 -24.52 -18.66
CA ALA A 54 29.75 -25.81 -19.19
C ALA A 54 29.12 -26.98 -18.42
N PHE A 55 29.04 -26.88 -17.09
CA PHE A 55 28.37 -27.86 -16.25
C PHE A 55 26.87 -27.97 -16.58
N VAL A 56 26.17 -26.84 -16.71
CA VAL A 56 24.73 -26.81 -17.03
C VAL A 56 24.47 -27.50 -18.37
N ALA A 57 25.28 -27.20 -19.39
CA ALA A 57 25.16 -27.82 -20.70
C ALA A 57 25.36 -29.35 -20.66
N ASP A 58 26.43 -29.82 -19.99
CA ASP A 58 26.74 -31.25 -19.84
C ASP A 58 25.66 -32.01 -19.07
N PHE A 59 25.15 -31.41 -17.99
CA PHE A 59 24.09 -32.01 -17.18
C PHE A 59 22.79 -32.16 -17.96
N VAL A 60 22.36 -31.12 -18.68
CA VAL A 60 21.11 -31.12 -19.46
C VAL A 60 21.18 -32.13 -20.59
N GLU A 61 22.32 -32.23 -21.30
CA GLU A 61 22.53 -33.20 -22.38
C GLU A 61 22.34 -34.65 -21.94
N HIS A 62 22.73 -35.00 -20.71
CA HIS A 62 22.66 -36.36 -20.17
C HIS A 62 21.47 -36.59 -19.22
N ARG A 63 20.66 -35.56 -18.94
CA ARG A 63 19.55 -35.62 -17.98
C ARG A 63 18.52 -36.69 -18.33
N GLY A 64 18.23 -36.88 -19.62
CA GLY A 64 17.29 -37.90 -20.10
C GLY A 64 17.70 -39.33 -19.73
N GLU A 65 19.00 -39.63 -19.72
CA GLU A 65 19.52 -40.94 -19.31
C GLU A 65 19.39 -41.17 -17.80
N VAL A 66 19.49 -40.10 -17.00
CA VAL A 66 19.32 -40.15 -15.54
C VAL A 66 17.85 -40.35 -15.17
N ALA A 67 16.95 -39.61 -15.81
CA ALA A 67 15.50 -39.70 -15.58
C ALA A 67 14.95 -41.10 -15.95
N ALA A 68 15.43 -41.69 -17.06
CA ALA A 68 15.04 -43.03 -17.49
C ALA A 68 15.42 -44.12 -16.48
N ARG A 69 16.49 -43.94 -15.71
CA ARG A 69 16.97 -44.89 -14.69
C ARG A 69 16.36 -44.67 -13.29
N LEU A 70 15.71 -43.53 -13.07
CA LEU A 70 14.95 -43.20 -11.85
C LEU A 70 13.48 -43.64 -11.90
N SER A 71 12.99 -44.06 -13.07
CA SER A 71 11.61 -44.51 -13.24
C SER A 71 11.42 -45.96 -12.77
N PRO A 72 10.46 -46.24 -11.85
CA PRO A 72 10.13 -47.60 -11.47
C PRO A 72 9.42 -48.35 -12.60
N ALA A 73 9.79 -49.61 -12.83
CA ALA A 73 9.18 -50.47 -13.86
C ALA A 73 7.66 -50.63 -13.63
N PRO A 74 6.81 -50.60 -14.68
CA PRO A 74 5.37 -50.70 -14.53
C PRO A 74 4.95 -52.11 -14.07
N PRO A 75 4.01 -52.23 -13.11
CA PRO A 75 3.49 -53.53 -12.67
C PRO A 75 2.54 -54.12 -13.73
N GLN A 76 2.66 -55.43 -13.96
CA GLN A 76 1.86 -56.19 -14.92
C GLN A 76 0.37 -56.20 -14.55
N THR A 77 -0.47 -55.87 -15.53
CA THR A 77 -1.93 -55.76 -15.45
C THR A 77 -2.64 -57.11 -15.52
N HIS A 78 -3.56 -57.38 -14.60
CA HIS A 78 -4.66 -58.33 -14.79
C HIS A 78 -6.01 -57.59 -14.68
N SER A 79 -6.76 -57.62 -15.78
CA SER A 79 -8.06 -56.99 -15.98
C SER A 79 -9.20 -57.73 -15.28
N SER A 80 -10.14 -57.01 -14.66
CA SER A 80 -11.59 -57.17 -14.89
C SER A 80 -12.47 -56.17 -14.11
N ALA A 81 -13.28 -55.43 -14.88
CA ALA A 81 -14.68 -55.01 -14.65
C ALA A 81 -15.07 -53.99 -13.55
N GLY A 82 -15.49 -52.80 -14.03
CA GLY A 82 -16.74 -52.12 -13.62
C GLY A 82 -16.63 -50.90 -12.69
N PRO A 83 -16.94 -49.66 -13.12
CA PRO A 83 -16.90 -48.46 -12.29
C PRO A 83 -18.26 -48.11 -11.66
N PRO A 84 -18.28 -47.32 -10.57
CA PRO A 84 -19.26 -46.26 -10.49
C PRO A 84 -18.70 -44.91 -10.03
N THR A 85 -19.19 -43.89 -10.74
CA THR A 85 -19.23 -42.44 -10.47
C THR A 85 -19.61 -42.05 -9.04
N TYR A 86 -18.94 -41.03 -8.49
CA TYR A 86 -19.41 -40.28 -7.32
C TYR A 86 -19.24 -38.77 -7.54
N SER A 87 -20.37 -38.06 -7.57
CA SER A 87 -20.49 -36.60 -7.54
C SER A 87 -20.51 -36.09 -6.08
N PRO A 88 -20.06 -34.86 -5.78
CA PRO A 88 -19.99 -34.35 -4.40
C PRO A 88 -21.35 -33.80 -3.93
N PRO A 89 -21.72 -33.96 -2.65
CA PRO A 89 -22.96 -33.40 -2.12
C PRO A 89 -22.82 -31.94 -1.68
N ALA A 90 -23.85 -31.16 -1.98
CA ALA A 90 -24.08 -29.79 -1.54
C ALA A 90 -24.99 -29.72 -0.29
N GLY A 91 -24.79 -28.68 0.52
CA GLY A 91 -25.78 -28.07 1.44
C GLY A 91 -25.56 -28.31 2.94
N PRO A 92 -26.29 -27.60 3.85
CA PRO A 92 -27.05 -26.34 3.71
C PRO A 92 -26.83 -25.35 4.91
N PRO A 93 -27.37 -24.10 4.88
CA PRO A 93 -27.26 -23.12 5.98
C PRO A 93 -28.43 -23.23 6.97
N PRO A 94 -28.34 -22.61 8.17
CA PRO A 94 -29.53 -21.97 8.72
C PRO A 94 -29.30 -20.68 9.52
N GLY A 95 -30.29 -19.78 9.46
CA GLY A 95 -30.36 -18.54 10.23
C GLY A 95 -31.33 -18.57 11.42
N HIS A 96 -31.46 -17.38 12.02
CA HIS A 96 -32.52 -16.85 12.88
C HIS A 96 -32.72 -17.37 14.32
N ALA A 97 -32.50 -16.47 15.30
CA ALA A 97 -33.54 -15.81 16.12
C ALA A 97 -33.19 -15.68 17.61
N ALA A 98 -33.49 -14.50 18.15
CA ALA A 98 -33.20 -14.00 19.49
C ALA A 98 -34.28 -14.34 20.55
N LYS A 99 -33.88 -14.22 21.84
CA LYS A 99 -34.60 -13.86 23.09
C LYS A 99 -33.82 -14.50 24.25
N GLY A 100 -33.45 -13.88 25.37
CA GLY A 100 -33.91 -12.70 26.08
C GLY A 100 -34.09 -13.06 27.57
N ALA A 101 -33.64 -12.17 28.46
CA ALA A 101 -34.07 -11.98 29.87
C ALA A 101 -33.41 -12.76 31.04
N ASP A 102 -32.64 -11.99 31.83
CA ASP A 102 -32.81 -11.67 33.26
C ASP A 102 -32.43 -12.63 34.40
N GLY A 103 -31.67 -12.10 35.38
CA GLY A 103 -31.54 -12.71 36.72
C GLY A 103 -30.42 -12.22 37.66
N HIS A 104 -30.51 -10.99 38.19
CA HIS A 104 -30.22 -10.54 39.58
C HIS A 104 -28.92 -10.92 40.35
N GLY A 105 -28.18 -9.90 40.84
CA GLY A 105 -27.16 -9.98 41.93
C GLY A 105 -27.77 -10.00 43.35
N PRO A 106 -27.16 -9.44 44.43
CA PRO A 106 -25.84 -8.75 44.55
C PRO A 106 -25.08 -8.94 45.92
N SER A 107 -23.91 -8.28 46.04
CA SER A 107 -23.30 -7.62 47.24
C SER A 107 -22.84 -8.36 48.52
N GLY A 108 -21.60 -8.06 48.96
CA GLY A 108 -21.28 -7.87 50.41
C GLY A 108 -19.79 -8.04 50.83
N PRO A 109 -19.21 -7.22 51.74
CA PRO A 109 -17.78 -6.81 51.72
C PRO A 109 -16.96 -7.07 53.02
N GLY A 110 -15.64 -6.81 53.01
CA GLY A 110 -14.89 -6.43 54.24
C GLY A 110 -13.40 -6.85 54.36
N PRO A 111 -12.55 -6.15 55.17
CA PRO A 111 -11.18 -5.77 54.79
C PRO A 111 -10.05 -6.08 55.82
N ASN A 112 -8.82 -5.63 55.49
CA ASN A 112 -7.65 -5.28 56.35
C ASN A 112 -6.53 -6.32 56.61
N GLY A 113 -5.28 -5.87 56.45
CA GLY A 113 -4.10 -6.45 57.12
C GLY A 113 -2.75 -6.25 56.41
N ALA A 114 -2.05 -5.16 56.72
CA ALA A 114 -0.68 -4.86 56.29
C ALA A 114 0.37 -5.76 56.97
N THR A 115 1.49 -6.09 56.29
CA THR A 115 2.89 -5.90 56.77
C THR A 115 3.96 -6.50 55.83
N SER A 116 4.87 -5.62 55.38
CA SER A 116 6.30 -5.77 55.05
C SER A 116 6.97 -7.15 54.87
N GLY A 117 7.72 -7.31 53.76
CA GLY A 117 8.98 -8.07 53.76
C GLY A 117 9.42 -8.68 52.41
N GLY A 118 10.47 -8.12 51.80
CA GLY A 118 11.49 -8.86 51.03
C GLY A 118 11.18 -9.25 49.57
N ALA A 119 11.95 -8.71 48.62
CA ALA A 119 12.02 -9.13 47.22
C ALA A 119 12.51 -10.60 47.09
N PRO A 120 12.10 -11.36 46.05
CA PRO A 120 12.78 -11.28 44.76
C PRO A 120 11.90 -11.44 43.50
N LEU A 121 12.48 -11.06 42.36
CA LEU A 121 12.05 -11.18 40.96
C LEU A 121 11.28 -12.49 40.64
N ALA A 122 9.99 -12.40 40.30
CA ALA A 122 9.23 -13.45 39.60
C ALA A 122 7.89 -12.91 39.06
N GLY A 123 7.61 -13.21 37.78
CA GLY A 123 6.28 -13.33 37.18
C GLY A 123 5.34 -12.12 37.29
N ALA A 124 5.35 -11.23 36.28
CA ALA A 124 4.23 -10.31 36.09
C ALA A 124 3.00 -11.10 35.63
N ASP A 125 2.06 -11.33 36.55
CA ASP A 125 0.69 -11.77 36.26
C ASP A 125 0.07 -10.86 35.20
N SER A 126 -0.09 -11.39 33.98
CA SER A 126 -0.49 -10.63 32.78
C SER A 126 -2.00 -10.49 32.58
N ASP A 127 -2.80 -10.78 33.61
CA ASP A 127 -4.27 -10.84 33.49
C ASP A 127 -4.99 -9.50 33.75
N ASN A 128 -4.25 -8.43 34.08
CA ASN A 128 -4.82 -7.09 34.29
C ASN A 128 -4.46 -6.06 33.20
N ALA A 129 -3.83 -6.48 32.09
CA ALA A 129 -3.57 -5.58 30.97
C ALA A 129 -4.91 -5.17 30.31
N PRO A 130 -5.15 -3.87 30.03
CA PRO A 130 -6.32 -3.46 29.27
C PRO A 130 -6.31 -4.14 27.89
N PRO A 131 -7.48 -4.48 27.32
CA PRO A 131 -7.53 -4.99 25.96
C PRO A 131 -6.89 -3.96 25.01
N PRO A 132 -6.20 -4.42 23.94
CA PRO A 132 -5.69 -3.50 22.93
C PRO A 132 -6.85 -2.67 22.35
N PRO A 133 -6.57 -1.45 21.86
CA PRO A 133 -7.57 -0.75 21.06
C PRO A 133 -7.92 -1.62 19.84
N PRO A 134 -9.10 -1.47 19.22
CA PRO A 134 -9.35 -2.07 17.93
C PRO A 134 -8.23 -1.60 17.03
N SER A 135 -7.46 -2.56 16.51
CA SER A 135 -6.47 -2.23 15.51
C SER A 135 -7.18 -1.51 14.36
N TYR A 136 -6.52 -0.49 13.85
CA TYR A 136 -7.05 0.49 12.89
C TYR A 136 -7.55 -0.15 11.59
N HIS A 137 -7.27 -1.43 11.36
CA HIS A 137 -7.81 -2.22 10.26
C HIS A 137 -9.18 -2.82 10.62
N ALA A 138 -10.22 -2.37 9.91
CA ALA A 138 -11.62 -2.63 10.18
C ALA A 138 -12.01 -4.12 10.15
N ARG A 139 -12.63 -4.58 11.24
CA ARG A 139 -13.46 -5.81 11.29
C ARG A 139 -14.53 -5.78 10.18
N ALA A 140 -14.61 -6.88 9.42
CA ALA A 140 -15.40 -7.06 8.19
C ALA A 140 -16.75 -6.31 8.12
N PRO A 141 -17.05 -5.57 7.03
CA PRO A 141 -18.42 -5.21 6.70
C PRO A 141 -19.18 -6.47 6.28
N VAL A 142 -20.43 -6.59 6.71
CA VAL A 142 -21.40 -7.56 6.19
C VAL A 142 -21.41 -7.42 4.67
N SER A 143 -21.08 -8.50 3.96
CA SER A 143 -21.11 -8.56 2.50
C SER A 143 -22.53 -8.29 1.99
N ILE A 144 -22.76 -7.09 1.46
CA ILE A 144 -23.97 -6.78 0.69
C ILE A 144 -23.65 -7.09 -0.78
N PRO A 145 -24.41 -7.97 -1.46
CA PRO A 145 -24.23 -8.19 -2.87
C PRO A 145 -24.77 -6.96 -3.62
N VAL A 146 -23.88 -6.10 -4.12
CA VAL A 146 -24.28 -5.08 -5.09
C VAL A 146 -24.31 -5.75 -6.47
N SER A 147 -25.37 -6.52 -6.71
CA SER A 147 -25.83 -6.81 -8.07
C SER A 147 -26.50 -5.54 -8.61
N GLY A 148 -25.72 -4.67 -9.22
CA GLY A 148 -26.19 -3.46 -9.89
C GLY A 148 -25.74 -3.44 -11.34
N ASN A 149 -26.57 -3.99 -12.23
CA ASN A 149 -26.47 -3.82 -13.68
C ASN A 149 -26.48 -2.31 -14.01
N LEU A 150 -25.31 -1.73 -14.27
CA LEU A 150 -25.19 -0.42 -14.91
C LEU A 150 -25.18 -0.62 -16.43
N PHE A 151 -26.38 -0.54 -17.00
CA PHE A 151 -26.63 -0.39 -18.43
C PHE A 151 -25.70 0.68 -19.04
N GLY A 152 -24.96 0.33 -20.12
CA GLY A 152 -24.62 1.30 -21.18
C GLY A 152 -23.16 1.59 -21.54
N PHE A 153 -22.13 0.96 -20.97
CA PHE A 153 -20.74 1.18 -21.43
C PHE A 153 -20.17 -0.08 -22.10
N ALA A 154 -20.26 -0.12 -23.43
CA ALA A 154 -19.57 -1.09 -24.26
C ALA A 154 -18.05 -1.02 -23.99
N ASN A 155 -17.47 -2.17 -23.64
CA ASN A 155 -16.05 -2.46 -23.47
C ASN A 155 -15.30 -1.62 -22.42
N ARG A 156 -15.43 -1.95 -21.12
CA ARG A 156 -14.40 -1.57 -20.13
C ARG A 156 -13.06 -2.16 -20.57
N HIS A 157 -12.08 -1.29 -20.79
CA HIS A 157 -10.69 -1.68 -21.07
C HIS A 157 -10.16 -2.61 -19.97
N THR A 158 -9.40 -3.63 -20.38
CA THR A 158 -8.77 -4.59 -19.48
C THR A 158 -7.35 -4.90 -19.95
N ASN A 159 -6.50 -5.33 -19.02
CA ASN A 159 -5.16 -5.82 -19.27
C ASN A 159 -4.83 -6.90 -18.23
N ALA A 160 -3.68 -7.56 -18.34
CA ALA A 160 -3.29 -8.64 -17.43
C ALA A 160 -3.24 -8.21 -15.95
N LEU A 161 -2.89 -6.95 -15.67
CA LEU A 161 -2.86 -6.38 -14.31
C LEU A 161 -4.27 -6.17 -13.76
N ILE A 162 -5.20 -5.66 -14.57
CA ILE A 162 -6.62 -5.51 -14.20
C ILE A 162 -7.24 -6.88 -13.92
N GLU A 163 -6.95 -7.89 -14.73
CA GLU A 163 -7.43 -9.25 -14.53
C GLU A 163 -6.87 -9.89 -13.25
N ALA A 164 -5.55 -9.78 -13.03
CA ALA A 164 -4.91 -10.26 -11.82
C ALA A 164 -5.44 -9.54 -10.57
N SER A 165 -5.68 -8.23 -10.67
CA SER A 165 -6.30 -7.43 -9.62
C SER A 165 -7.69 -7.94 -9.25
N ASN A 166 -8.55 -8.19 -10.26
CA ASN A 166 -9.90 -8.70 -10.03
C ASN A 166 -9.92 -10.08 -9.36
N VAL A 167 -8.87 -10.90 -9.56
CA VAL A 167 -8.72 -12.18 -8.87
C VAL A 167 -8.24 -11.98 -7.43
N ARG A 168 -7.19 -11.17 -7.22
CA ARG A 168 -6.63 -10.87 -5.89
C ARG A 168 -7.63 -10.20 -4.96
N ALA A 169 -8.44 -9.25 -5.46
CA ALA A 169 -9.41 -8.51 -4.66
C ALA A 169 -10.54 -9.37 -4.05
N ARG A 170 -10.75 -10.61 -4.52
CA ARG A 170 -11.86 -11.46 -4.07
C ARG A 170 -11.72 -11.87 -2.60
N ASP A 171 -10.49 -12.10 -2.13
CA ASP A 171 -10.21 -12.58 -0.78
C ASP A 171 -9.15 -11.77 -0.02
N GLU A 172 -8.55 -10.73 -0.64
CA GLU A 172 -7.51 -9.90 -0.02
C GLU A 172 -7.92 -9.37 1.36
N GLN A 173 -9.07 -8.70 1.47
CA GLN A 173 -9.54 -8.15 2.75
C GLN A 173 -9.78 -9.26 3.78
N GLU A 174 -10.29 -10.41 3.34
CA GLU A 174 -10.54 -11.53 4.24
C GLU A 174 -9.24 -12.10 4.81
N MET A 175 -8.17 -12.13 4.02
CA MET A 175 -6.84 -12.54 4.44
C MET A 175 -6.22 -11.57 5.43
N GLN A 176 -6.30 -10.26 5.17
CA GLN A 176 -5.84 -9.22 6.09
C GLN A 176 -6.57 -9.31 7.44
N ASN A 177 -7.91 -9.44 7.41
CA ASN A 177 -8.71 -9.62 8.62
C ASN A 177 -8.35 -10.92 9.36
N THR A 178 -8.07 -12.00 8.63
CA THR A 178 -7.66 -13.27 9.23
C THR A 178 -6.31 -13.11 9.93
N LEU A 179 -5.31 -12.51 9.28
CA LEU A 179 -3.99 -12.25 9.88
C LEU A 179 -4.11 -11.43 11.17
N GLN A 180 -4.84 -10.32 11.13
CA GLN A 180 -5.07 -9.45 12.27
C GLN A 180 -5.73 -10.19 13.44
N ASN A 181 -6.75 -11.00 13.18
CA ASN A 181 -7.42 -11.79 14.22
C ASN A 181 -6.45 -12.79 14.87
N VAL A 182 -5.60 -13.47 14.07
CA VAL A 182 -4.60 -14.39 14.60
C VAL A 182 -3.55 -13.63 15.41
N GLN A 183 -3.04 -12.50 14.92
CA GLN A 183 -2.11 -11.66 15.66
C GLN A 183 -2.68 -11.24 17.03
N LEU A 184 -3.92 -10.78 17.07
CA LEU A 184 -4.60 -10.39 18.32
C LEU A 184 -4.79 -11.58 19.28
N GLU A 185 -5.19 -12.76 18.77
CA GLU A 185 -5.32 -13.99 19.57
C GLU A 185 -4.00 -14.36 20.26
N HIS A 186 -2.87 -14.14 19.58
CA HIS A 186 -1.52 -14.44 20.06
C HIS A 186 -0.80 -13.24 20.72
N ARG A 187 -1.52 -12.13 20.96
CA ARG A 187 -0.99 -10.88 21.57
C ARG A 187 0.23 -10.32 20.82
N ILE A 188 0.22 -10.44 19.49
CA ILE A 188 1.14 -9.78 18.58
C ILE A 188 0.45 -8.49 18.12
N TYR A 189 1.01 -7.34 18.46
CA TYR A 189 0.41 -6.03 18.19
C TYR A 189 1.05 -5.28 17.02
N ASN A 190 2.18 -5.79 16.54
CA ASN A 190 2.92 -5.27 15.40
C ASN A 190 2.38 -5.91 14.09
N PRO A 191 1.75 -5.13 13.19
CA PRO A 191 1.09 -5.67 12.00
C PRO A 191 2.05 -6.39 11.04
N GLU A 192 3.32 -6.00 11.03
CA GLU A 192 4.37 -6.58 10.19
C GLU A 192 4.85 -7.97 10.65
N ILE A 193 4.50 -8.38 11.87
CA ILE A 193 4.93 -9.67 12.43
C ILE A 193 3.87 -10.72 12.15
N GLU A 194 4.16 -11.65 11.24
CA GLU A 194 3.35 -12.86 11.09
C GLU A 194 3.55 -13.81 12.28
N PRO A 195 2.47 -14.39 12.84
CA PRO A 195 2.57 -15.41 13.89
C PRO A 195 3.31 -16.66 13.40
N GLU A 196 4.33 -17.09 14.16
CA GLU A 196 5.07 -18.33 13.92
C GLU A 196 4.64 -19.42 14.90
N HIS A 197 4.42 -20.64 14.41
CA HIS A 197 4.17 -21.81 15.25
C HIS A 197 4.60 -23.09 14.52
N GLU A 198 5.54 -23.82 15.11
CA GLU A 198 6.05 -25.08 14.58
C GLU A 198 5.41 -26.27 15.31
N SER A 199 5.08 -27.32 14.56
CA SER A 199 4.50 -28.55 15.09
C SER A 199 4.84 -29.73 14.17
N ASP A 200 5.44 -30.78 14.73
CA ASP A 200 5.77 -32.02 13.99
C ASP A 200 4.54 -32.88 13.67
N TYR A 201 3.38 -32.56 14.24
CA TYR A 201 2.12 -33.26 14.05
C TYR A 201 1.03 -32.33 13.49
N TYR A 202 -0.07 -32.92 13.03
CA TYR A 202 -1.22 -32.15 12.56
C TYR A 202 -1.76 -31.23 13.66
N CYS A 203 -1.58 -29.93 13.47
CA CYS A 203 -2.07 -28.90 14.37
C CYS A 203 -3.15 -28.06 13.68
N ASN A 204 -4.28 -27.83 14.34
CA ASN A 204 -5.40 -27.06 13.80
C ASN A 204 -5.60 -25.70 14.48
N CYS A 205 -4.57 -25.17 15.13
CA CYS A 205 -4.62 -23.83 15.72
C CYS A 205 -4.85 -22.76 14.64
N SER A 206 -5.28 -21.57 15.05
CA SER A 206 -5.55 -20.44 14.17
C SER A 206 -4.37 -20.05 13.27
N ILE A 207 -3.13 -20.14 13.76
CA ILE A 207 -1.89 -19.91 12.99
C ILE A 207 -1.80 -20.87 11.78
N HIS A 208 -1.92 -22.18 12.01
CA HIS A 208 -1.91 -23.19 10.94
C HIS A 208 -3.11 -23.05 9.99
N GLN A 209 -4.28 -22.62 10.47
CA GLN A 209 -5.43 -22.36 9.60
C GLN A 209 -5.15 -21.17 8.66
N TYR A 210 -4.61 -20.07 9.19
CA TYR A 210 -4.17 -18.92 8.39
C TYR A 210 -3.09 -19.33 7.38
N TYR A 211 -2.07 -20.09 7.81
CA TYR A 211 -1.01 -20.55 6.93
C TYR A 211 -1.52 -21.45 5.78
N ARG A 212 -2.51 -22.32 6.03
CA ARG A 212 -3.16 -23.11 4.96
C ARG A 212 -3.87 -22.23 3.95
N ARG A 213 -4.58 -21.19 4.40
CA ARG A 213 -5.21 -20.21 3.49
C ARG A 213 -4.16 -19.47 2.65
N LYS A 214 -3.03 -19.10 3.26
CA LYS A 214 -1.90 -18.49 2.57
C LYS A 214 -1.33 -19.39 1.47
N ILE A 215 -1.15 -20.69 1.73
CA ILE A 215 -0.74 -21.68 0.71
C ILE A 215 -1.75 -21.74 -0.44
N GLN A 216 -3.06 -21.74 -0.15
CA GLN A 216 -4.11 -21.77 -1.16
C GLN A 216 -4.08 -20.55 -2.10
N ARG A 217 -3.48 -19.41 -1.66
CA ARG A 217 -3.32 -18.20 -2.47
C ARG A 217 -2.07 -18.17 -3.34
N LEU A 218 -1.21 -19.20 -3.33
CA LEU A 218 -0.02 -19.25 -4.18
C LEU A 218 -0.32 -19.05 -5.69
N PRO A 219 -1.40 -19.62 -6.28
CA PRO A 219 -1.75 -19.33 -7.68
C PRO A 219 -2.14 -17.87 -7.92
N VAL A 220 -2.82 -17.23 -6.96
CA VAL A 220 -3.19 -15.81 -7.02
C VAL A 220 -1.93 -14.94 -6.95
N GLN A 221 -1.01 -15.26 -6.04
CA GLN A 221 0.27 -14.58 -5.93
C GLN A 221 1.07 -14.67 -7.23
N ARG A 222 1.16 -15.87 -7.84
CA ARG A 222 1.86 -16.06 -9.11
C ARG A 222 1.23 -15.27 -10.25
N LEU A 223 -0.11 -15.27 -10.34
CA LEU A 223 -0.84 -14.49 -11.33
C LEU A 223 -0.56 -12.98 -11.18
N TRP A 224 -0.64 -12.47 -9.94
CA TRP A 224 -0.31 -11.08 -9.61
C TRP A 224 1.12 -10.73 -10.00
N CYS A 225 2.10 -11.50 -9.53
CA CYS A 225 3.52 -11.27 -9.82
C CYS A 225 3.79 -11.26 -11.33
N ASN A 226 3.23 -12.21 -12.08
CA ASN A 226 3.42 -12.25 -13.54
C ASN A 226 2.86 -11.01 -14.25
N ALA A 227 1.83 -10.37 -13.70
CA ALA A 227 1.24 -9.17 -14.29
C ALA A 227 2.03 -7.88 -13.98
N VAL A 228 2.85 -7.86 -12.91
CA VAL A 228 3.55 -6.66 -12.43
C VAL A 228 5.08 -6.73 -12.55
N MET A 229 5.66 -7.93 -12.73
CA MET A 229 7.11 -8.11 -12.87
C MET A 229 7.67 -7.43 -14.11
N TYR A 230 8.79 -6.75 -13.95
CA TYR A 230 9.57 -6.23 -15.07
C TYR A 230 10.34 -7.36 -15.79
N PRO A 231 10.76 -7.16 -17.05
CA PRO A 231 11.56 -8.13 -17.79
C PRO A 231 12.81 -8.59 -17.02
N GLY A 232 12.97 -9.91 -16.87
CA GLY A 232 14.10 -10.54 -16.19
C GLY A 232 13.93 -10.77 -14.69
N GLU A 233 12.87 -10.25 -14.07
CA GLU A 233 12.56 -10.55 -12.67
C GLU A 233 12.06 -11.99 -12.48
N LYS A 234 12.33 -12.57 -11.31
CA LYS A 234 11.90 -13.92 -10.93
C LYS A 234 10.83 -13.89 -9.84
N PHE A 235 9.89 -14.82 -9.92
CA PHE A 235 8.90 -15.09 -8.90
C PHE A 235 9.55 -15.76 -7.68
N TYR A 236 9.18 -15.34 -6.47
CA TYR A 236 9.54 -16.03 -5.24
C TYR A 236 8.38 -15.98 -4.25
N SER A 237 8.38 -16.90 -3.28
CA SER A 237 7.38 -17.02 -2.23
C SER A 237 7.96 -17.74 -1.02
N THR A 238 7.42 -17.52 0.17
CA THR A 238 7.77 -18.27 1.39
C THR A 238 7.06 -19.61 1.49
N VAL A 239 5.96 -19.80 0.75
CA VAL A 239 5.14 -21.03 0.78
C VAL A 239 5.41 -21.96 -0.40
N SER A 240 6.27 -21.59 -1.35
CA SER A 240 6.68 -22.50 -2.42
C SER A 240 7.59 -23.59 -1.88
N ASN A 241 7.34 -24.85 -2.24
CA ASN A 241 8.09 -26.05 -1.81
C ASN A 241 9.54 -26.14 -2.30
N THR A 242 10.20 -25.03 -2.59
CA THR A 242 11.63 -24.98 -2.85
C THR A 242 12.37 -25.02 -1.52
N THR A 243 13.17 -26.06 -1.30
CA THR A 243 14.07 -26.21 -0.16
C THR A 243 14.81 -24.91 0.12
N VAL A 244 14.97 -24.51 1.39
CA VAL A 244 15.60 -23.23 1.80
C VAL A 244 16.95 -22.97 1.11
N LEU A 245 17.73 -24.03 0.84
CA LEU A 245 19.02 -23.97 0.15
C LEU A 245 18.93 -23.60 -1.35
N PHE A 246 17.78 -23.84 -1.99
CA PHE A 246 17.47 -23.44 -3.37
C PHE A 246 16.35 -22.38 -3.43
N GLY A 247 16.00 -21.82 -2.27
CA GLY A 247 14.95 -20.84 -2.14
C GLY A 247 15.31 -19.60 -2.94
N GLN A 248 14.52 -19.30 -3.97
CA GLN A 248 14.65 -18.05 -4.74
C GLN A 248 14.26 -16.80 -3.93
N ASN A 249 13.79 -16.98 -2.69
CA ASN A 249 13.37 -15.90 -1.83
C ASN A 249 14.58 -15.27 -1.11
N PRO A 250 14.98 -14.03 -1.46
CA PRO A 250 16.18 -13.41 -0.91
C PRO A 250 16.09 -13.14 0.61
N TYR A 251 14.89 -13.12 1.19
CA TYR A 251 14.68 -12.83 2.61
C TYR A 251 14.94 -14.03 3.53
N MET A 252 14.88 -15.27 3.02
CA MET A 252 14.96 -16.49 3.85
C MET A 252 16.33 -16.71 4.49
N LEU A 253 17.41 -16.35 3.80
CA LEU A 253 18.79 -16.51 4.32
C LEU A 253 19.34 -15.21 4.92
N GLY A 254 18.86 -14.06 4.44
CA GLY A 254 19.39 -12.74 4.81
C GLY A 254 18.70 -12.09 6.01
N CYS A 255 17.49 -12.52 6.37
CA CYS A 255 16.73 -11.97 7.47
C CYS A 255 16.48 -13.06 8.52
N GLY A 256 16.77 -12.77 9.79
CA GLY A 256 16.41 -13.65 10.90
C GLY A 256 14.89 -13.72 11.11
N SER A 257 14.45 -14.23 12.27
CA SER A 257 13.04 -14.17 12.67
C SER A 257 12.85 -13.11 13.77
N PRO A 258 11.71 -12.39 13.81
CA PRO A 258 11.37 -11.50 14.92
C PRO A 258 11.20 -12.25 16.27
N PHE A 259 11.12 -13.58 16.25
CA PHE A 259 11.04 -14.45 17.44
C PHE A 259 12.42 -14.88 17.98
N GLY A 260 13.51 -14.67 17.22
CA GLY A 260 14.89 -14.98 17.62
C GLY A 260 15.44 -16.33 17.13
N TYR A 261 16.69 -16.64 17.51
CA TYR A 261 17.40 -17.86 17.09
C TYR A 261 16.87 -19.07 17.88
N GLY A 262 16.21 -19.99 17.18
CA GLY A 262 15.49 -21.15 17.77
C GLY A 262 14.07 -21.36 17.22
N SER A 263 13.54 -20.38 16.46
CA SER A 263 12.29 -20.47 15.66
C SER A 263 12.57 -20.58 14.15
N LEU A 264 13.84 -20.82 13.77
CA LEU A 264 14.17 -21.06 12.37
C LEU A 264 13.61 -22.43 11.99
N ARG A 265 12.79 -22.43 10.92
CA ARG A 265 12.05 -23.52 10.23
C ARG A 265 12.74 -24.89 10.02
N ASN A 266 13.84 -25.20 10.70
CA ASN A 266 14.62 -26.41 10.51
C ASN A 266 15.46 -26.91 11.71
N TYR A 267 15.30 -26.42 12.95
CA TYR A 267 16.01 -27.03 14.09
C TYR A 267 15.18 -27.18 15.36
N ASN A 268 14.92 -28.46 15.65
CA ASN A 268 14.42 -29.07 16.88
C ASN A 268 14.72 -28.33 18.20
N SER A 269 13.67 -28.26 19.03
CA SER A 269 13.66 -28.20 20.51
C SER A 269 13.96 -26.86 21.20
N LEU A 270 12.92 -26.25 21.83
CA LEU A 270 12.88 -25.90 23.28
C LEU A 270 11.73 -24.96 23.77
N SER A 271 10.62 -24.71 23.05
CA SER A 271 9.45 -24.04 23.67
C SER A 271 8.36 -25.03 24.08
N ALA A 272 8.57 -25.73 25.19
CA ALA A 272 7.69 -26.80 25.66
C ALA A 272 6.27 -26.35 26.15
N TRP A 273 5.89 -25.06 26.13
CA TRP A 273 4.63 -24.62 26.76
C TRP A 273 3.97 -23.37 26.11
N GLY A 274 3.90 -23.29 24.77
CA GLY A 274 3.05 -22.31 24.07
C GLY A 274 3.66 -21.74 22.78
N PRO A 275 2.86 -21.03 21.96
CA PRO A 275 3.37 -20.36 20.77
C PRO A 275 4.44 -19.32 21.16
N PRO A 276 5.52 -19.16 20.36
CA PRO A 276 6.59 -18.23 20.66
C PRO A 276 6.06 -16.79 20.67
N ARG A 277 6.71 -15.91 21.44
CA ARG A 277 6.45 -14.45 21.41
C ARG A 277 7.62 -13.74 20.74
N PRO A 278 7.36 -12.68 19.95
CA PRO A 278 8.44 -11.88 19.40
C PRO A 278 9.33 -11.30 20.52
N SER A 279 10.63 -11.21 20.26
CA SER A 279 11.55 -10.56 21.20
C SER A 279 11.99 -9.21 20.63
N ALA A 280 12.04 -8.17 21.47
CA ALA A 280 12.34 -6.81 21.01
C ALA A 280 13.71 -6.70 20.31
N TYR A 281 14.72 -7.43 20.78
CA TYR A 281 16.04 -7.45 20.14
C TYR A 281 16.00 -8.16 18.78
N ALA A 282 15.34 -9.32 18.68
CA ALA A 282 15.26 -10.04 17.42
C ALA A 282 14.40 -9.30 16.39
N HIS A 283 13.27 -8.72 16.82
CA HIS A 283 12.44 -7.84 15.99
C HIS A 283 13.25 -6.68 15.43
N MET A 284 13.98 -5.92 16.26
CA MET A 284 14.83 -4.83 15.78
C MET A 284 15.87 -5.31 14.77
N ALA A 285 16.58 -6.41 15.05
CA ALA A 285 17.61 -6.95 14.17
C ALA A 285 17.02 -7.45 12.84
N TRP A 286 15.85 -8.09 12.89
CA TRP A 286 15.08 -8.52 11.73
C TRP A 286 14.66 -7.31 10.87
N THR A 287 14.03 -6.31 11.47
CA THR A 287 13.59 -5.08 10.78
C THR A 287 14.76 -4.39 10.09
N GLN A 288 15.90 -4.24 10.77
CA GLN A 288 17.12 -3.65 10.18
C GLN A 288 17.64 -4.46 8.98
N SER A 289 17.57 -5.78 9.05
CA SER A 289 18.02 -6.67 7.97
C SER A 289 17.08 -6.61 6.77
N VAL A 290 15.77 -6.61 7.02
CA VAL A 290 14.73 -6.44 5.98
C VAL A 290 14.89 -5.10 5.27
N ILE A 291 15.04 -3.99 6.01
CA ILE A 291 15.24 -2.65 5.43
C ILE A 291 16.49 -2.61 4.55
N ARG A 292 17.63 -3.10 5.05
CA ARG A 292 18.90 -3.12 4.30
C ARG A 292 18.75 -3.91 3.00
N LEU A 293 18.25 -5.14 3.10
CA LEU A 293 18.06 -6.01 1.94
C LEU A 293 17.08 -5.41 0.93
N SER A 294 15.96 -4.85 1.39
CA SER A 294 14.95 -4.22 0.54
C SER A 294 15.56 -3.05 -0.25
N ASN A 295 16.34 -2.20 0.42
CA ASN A 295 17.03 -1.08 -0.21
C ASN A 295 18.07 -1.53 -1.25
N ASP A 296 18.84 -2.59 -0.96
CA ASP A 296 19.84 -3.13 -1.88
C ASP A 296 19.18 -3.72 -3.14
N ILE A 297 18.09 -4.48 -2.96
CA ILE A 297 17.33 -5.06 -4.07
C ILE A 297 16.63 -3.95 -4.86
N ASN A 298 16.01 -2.96 -4.23
CA ASN A 298 15.36 -1.84 -4.91
C ASN A 298 16.34 -1.08 -5.82
N ARG A 299 17.55 -0.76 -5.32
CA ARG A 299 18.60 -0.11 -6.15
C ARG A 299 19.01 -0.98 -7.34
N SER A 300 19.21 -2.27 -7.09
CA SER A 300 19.63 -3.22 -8.13
C SER A 300 18.54 -3.44 -9.18
N ALA A 301 17.27 -3.55 -8.76
CA ALA A 301 16.11 -3.70 -9.63
C ALA A 301 15.89 -2.45 -10.48
N GLN A 302 15.96 -1.26 -9.90
CA GLN A 302 15.85 0.00 -10.65
C GLN A 302 16.97 0.12 -11.69
N ALA A 303 18.22 -0.13 -11.31
CA ALA A 303 19.36 -0.10 -12.24
C ALA A 303 19.22 -1.14 -13.36
N TRP A 304 18.71 -2.34 -13.03
CA TRP A 304 18.44 -3.38 -14.02
C TRP A 304 17.38 -2.93 -15.02
N VAL A 305 16.23 -2.45 -14.56
CA VAL A 305 15.15 -1.97 -15.44
C VAL A 305 15.63 -0.81 -16.31
N ASP A 306 16.34 0.17 -15.74
CA ASP A 306 16.91 1.28 -16.49
C ASP A 306 17.92 0.79 -17.57
N SER A 307 18.63 -0.32 -17.33
CA SER A 307 19.53 -0.94 -18.33
C SER A 307 18.81 -1.66 -19.47
N GLN A 308 17.55 -2.06 -19.26
CA GLN A 308 16.71 -2.72 -20.26
C GLN A 308 15.95 -1.72 -21.13
N GLU A 309 15.87 -0.44 -20.74
CA GLU A 309 15.19 0.58 -21.54
C GLU A 309 15.84 0.70 -22.94
N PRO A 310 15.03 0.85 -24.02
CA PRO A 310 15.55 1.03 -25.37
C PRO A 310 16.50 2.23 -25.47
N LYS A 311 17.71 2.00 -26.01
CA LYS A 311 18.73 3.06 -26.21
C LYS A 311 18.34 4.09 -27.28
N GLN A 312 17.44 3.73 -28.19
CA GLN A 312 16.92 4.60 -29.23
C GLN A 312 15.45 4.92 -28.92
N SER A 313 15.01 6.11 -29.32
CA SER A 313 13.61 6.53 -29.20
C SER A 313 12.70 5.55 -29.95
N ILE A 314 11.75 4.96 -29.23
CA ILE A 314 10.72 4.10 -29.85
C ILE A 314 9.78 4.89 -30.78
N TRP A 315 9.77 6.22 -30.67
CA TRP A 315 8.89 7.11 -31.42
C TRP A 315 9.42 7.42 -32.82
N ASP A 316 10.74 7.29 -33.04
CA ASP A 316 11.41 7.52 -34.32
C ASP A 316 11.38 6.28 -35.22
N VAL A 317 10.92 5.14 -34.70
CA VAL A 317 10.80 3.91 -35.47
C VAL A 317 9.64 4.04 -36.46
N VAL A 318 9.97 4.14 -37.75
CA VAL A 318 8.99 4.12 -38.84
C VAL A 318 8.39 2.72 -38.89
N PRO A 319 7.05 2.56 -38.82
CA PRO A 319 6.42 1.26 -38.96
C PRO A 319 6.84 0.62 -40.29
N SER A 320 7.62 -0.45 -40.23
CA SER A 320 8.02 -1.27 -41.36
C SER A 320 6.80 -2.02 -41.92
N MET A 321 5.90 -1.31 -42.60
CA MET A 321 4.90 -1.89 -43.50
C MET A 321 4.88 -1.25 -44.89
N ALA A 322 5.64 -0.17 -45.12
CA ALA A 322 5.71 0.50 -46.43
C ALA A 322 6.91 0.10 -47.31
N GLN A 323 7.80 -0.79 -46.86
CA GLN A 323 9.06 -1.13 -47.55
C GLN A 323 9.22 -2.61 -47.95
N LEU A 324 8.12 -3.38 -47.94
CA LEU A 324 8.09 -4.77 -48.41
C LEU A 324 7.33 -4.95 -49.74
N THR A 325 7.02 -3.85 -50.43
CA THR A 325 6.44 -3.83 -51.77
C THR A 325 7.24 -2.85 -52.63
N ILE A 326 8.36 -3.31 -53.18
CA ILE A 326 9.16 -2.83 -54.34
C ILE A 326 10.49 -3.61 -54.18
N ASP A 327 10.73 -4.60 -55.04
CA ASP A 327 11.99 -5.36 -55.30
C ASP A 327 11.75 -6.85 -55.59
N ALA A 328 10.64 -7.17 -56.28
CA ALA A 328 10.40 -8.51 -56.82
C ALA A 328 9.52 -8.46 -58.07
N GLN A 329 9.94 -7.70 -59.08
CA GLN A 329 9.50 -7.81 -60.47
C GLN A 329 10.33 -6.84 -61.30
N ASP A 330 11.40 -7.32 -61.94
CA ASP A 330 11.54 -6.96 -63.34
C ASP A 330 12.36 -7.99 -64.10
N ASP A 331 11.82 -8.27 -65.28
CA ASP A 331 12.06 -9.43 -66.11
C ASP A 331 13.38 -9.35 -66.90
N LYS A 332 13.85 -10.54 -67.24
CA LYS A 332 14.86 -10.80 -68.25
C LYS A 332 14.52 -10.12 -69.58
N ALA A 333 15.45 -9.34 -70.13
CA ALA A 333 15.72 -9.34 -71.57
C ALA A 333 17.05 -8.64 -71.89
N ASP A 334 17.89 -9.36 -72.62
CA ASP A 334 19.16 -8.95 -73.19
C ASP A 334 19.06 -7.72 -74.10
N ALA A 335 20.06 -6.82 -74.04
CA ALA A 335 20.73 -6.29 -75.24
C ALA A 335 21.93 -5.39 -74.89
N LYS A 336 23.05 -5.71 -75.53
CA LYS A 336 24.34 -5.00 -75.59
C LYS A 336 24.18 -3.52 -75.98
N GLY A 337 25.01 -2.66 -75.40
CA GLY A 337 25.20 -1.28 -75.88
C GLY A 337 26.28 -0.53 -75.10
N ASP A 338 27.49 -0.60 -75.64
CA ASP A 338 28.73 0.02 -75.20
C ASP A 338 28.72 1.56 -75.37
N SER A 339 29.20 2.31 -74.38
CA SER A 339 30.26 3.33 -74.55
C SER A 339 30.34 4.33 -73.37
N SER A 340 31.54 4.32 -72.78
CA SER A 340 32.31 5.38 -72.13
C SER A 340 31.79 6.83 -72.11
N THR A 341 31.84 7.47 -70.94
CA THR A 341 32.62 8.73 -70.76
C THR A 341 32.93 9.04 -69.30
N GLU A 342 34.20 9.36 -69.05
CA GLU A 342 34.83 9.75 -67.79
C GLU A 342 34.51 11.19 -67.34
N ARG A 343 34.56 11.41 -66.01
CA ARG A 343 35.06 12.58 -65.22
C ARG A 343 34.29 12.59 -63.89
N GLU A 344 34.82 12.80 -62.69
CA GLU A 344 36.11 13.29 -62.18
C GLU A 344 36.13 12.95 -60.67
N LYS A 345 37.29 12.62 -60.09
CA LYS A 345 37.49 12.45 -58.64
C LYS A 345 38.09 13.72 -58.04
N PRO A 346 37.88 13.98 -56.74
CA PRO A 346 39.03 14.30 -55.89
C PRO A 346 39.23 13.32 -54.72
N ARG A 347 40.48 12.84 -54.64
CA ARG A 347 41.27 12.40 -53.46
C ARG A 347 41.15 13.43 -52.30
N VAL A 348 41.30 13.18 -50.99
CA VAL A 348 41.91 12.13 -50.15
C VAL A 348 41.59 12.45 -48.67
N ASN A 349 41.34 11.44 -47.84
CA ASN A 349 41.84 11.35 -46.45
C ASN A 349 41.77 9.88 -46.01
N PRO A 350 42.90 9.17 -45.77
CA PRO A 350 42.89 7.80 -45.30
C PRO A 350 43.24 7.79 -43.80
N GLY A 351 42.25 7.60 -42.94
CA GLY A 351 42.46 7.68 -41.50
C GLY A 351 41.31 7.14 -40.65
N ALA A 352 40.65 6.07 -41.08
CA ALA A 352 39.79 5.26 -40.21
C ALA A 352 39.65 3.88 -40.85
N ALA A 353 40.16 2.84 -40.19
CA ALA A 353 39.96 1.46 -40.61
C ALA A 353 38.44 1.17 -40.66
N PRO A 354 37.88 0.69 -41.78
CA PRO A 354 36.49 0.29 -41.81
C PRO A 354 36.35 -0.97 -40.94
N ALA A 355 35.50 -0.89 -39.92
CA ALA A 355 35.09 -2.06 -39.14
C ALA A 355 34.68 -3.17 -40.12
N LYS A 356 35.42 -4.29 -40.08
CA LYS A 356 35.19 -5.45 -40.95
C LYS A 356 33.75 -5.92 -40.76
N LYS A 357 32.87 -5.61 -41.72
CA LYS A 357 31.53 -6.19 -41.80
C LYS A 357 31.68 -7.71 -41.88
N SER A 358 31.27 -8.40 -40.81
CA SER A 358 31.36 -9.86 -40.72
C SER A 358 30.49 -10.50 -41.80
N LYS A 359 31.10 -11.34 -42.65
CA LYS A 359 30.41 -12.12 -43.70
C LYS A 359 29.30 -13.04 -43.17
N PHE A 360 29.22 -13.26 -41.85
CA PHE A 360 28.15 -14.02 -41.21
C PHE A 360 26.80 -13.28 -41.13
N ALA A 361 26.76 -11.94 -41.28
CA ALA A 361 25.51 -11.19 -41.22
C ALA A 361 24.56 -11.57 -42.37
N GLY A 362 25.10 -11.78 -43.58
CA GLY A 362 24.30 -12.22 -44.74
C GLY A 362 23.74 -13.63 -44.58
N PHE A 363 24.50 -14.55 -43.98
CA PHE A 363 24.06 -15.94 -43.78
C PHE A 363 22.97 -16.07 -42.70
N LYS A 364 23.06 -15.29 -41.61
CA LYS A 364 21.98 -15.23 -40.60
C LYS A 364 20.68 -14.71 -41.21
N LYS A 365 20.77 -13.68 -42.07
CA LYS A 365 19.61 -13.13 -42.77
C LYS A 365 18.94 -14.14 -43.72
N SER A 366 19.73 -14.97 -44.42
CA SER A 366 19.19 -16.06 -45.25
C SER A 366 18.59 -17.23 -44.46
N LEU A 367 18.90 -17.37 -43.17
CA LEU A 367 18.28 -18.36 -42.27
C LEU A 367 17.10 -17.79 -41.47
N GLY A 368 16.67 -16.55 -41.73
CA GLY A 368 15.62 -15.88 -40.96
C GLY A 368 16.05 -15.45 -39.54
N ILE A 369 17.34 -15.55 -39.21
CA ILE A 369 17.88 -15.12 -37.92
C ILE A 369 18.11 -13.60 -37.99
N LYS A 370 17.17 -12.86 -37.41
CA LYS A 370 17.25 -11.40 -37.27
C LYS A 370 18.53 -10.98 -36.55
N SER A 371 19.18 -9.94 -37.05
CA SER A 371 20.29 -9.28 -36.36
C SER A 371 19.84 -8.72 -35.00
N SER A 372 20.77 -8.46 -34.09
CA SER A 372 20.47 -7.83 -32.80
C SER A 372 19.79 -6.47 -32.97
N GLU A 373 20.17 -5.73 -34.01
CA GLU A 373 19.58 -4.45 -34.39
C GLU A 373 18.14 -4.61 -34.88
N GLU A 374 17.88 -5.57 -35.78
CA GLU A 374 16.52 -5.87 -36.25
C GLU A 374 15.61 -6.33 -35.09
N LYS A 375 16.13 -7.13 -34.13
CA LYS A 375 15.39 -7.50 -32.92
C LYS A 375 15.09 -6.30 -32.03
N ALA A 376 16.04 -5.37 -31.88
CA ALA A 376 15.83 -4.15 -31.09
C ALA A 376 14.78 -3.23 -31.71
N VAL A 377 14.77 -3.08 -33.04
CA VAL A 377 13.77 -2.29 -33.78
C VAL A 377 12.38 -2.93 -33.70
N GLU A 378 12.29 -4.25 -33.81
CA GLU A 378 11.04 -5.00 -33.64
C GLU A 378 10.48 -4.87 -32.21
N TYR A 379 11.36 -5.02 -31.20
CA TYR A 379 10.99 -4.82 -29.79
C TYR A 379 10.50 -3.39 -29.54
N ALA A 380 11.22 -2.38 -30.03
CA ALA A 380 10.82 -0.98 -29.93
C ALA A 380 9.46 -0.70 -30.60
N SER A 381 9.22 -1.30 -31.78
CA SER A 381 7.93 -1.19 -32.50
C SER A 381 6.79 -1.84 -31.71
N SER A 382 7.02 -3.04 -31.15
CA SER A 382 6.04 -3.76 -30.31
C SER A 382 5.72 -2.99 -29.03
N LEU A 383 6.73 -2.40 -28.39
CA LEU A 383 6.57 -1.58 -27.19
C LEU A 383 5.75 -0.31 -27.49
N ARG A 384 6.06 0.39 -28.59
CA ARG A 384 5.27 1.54 -29.07
C ARG A 384 3.82 1.17 -29.32
N ALA A 385 3.57 0.06 -30.02
CA ALA A 385 2.22 -0.40 -30.31
C ALA A 385 1.44 -0.73 -29.02
N SER A 386 2.10 -1.37 -28.05
CA SER A 386 1.52 -1.70 -26.74
C SER A 386 1.13 -0.46 -25.94
N ILE A 387 1.99 0.57 -25.95
CA ILE A 387 1.70 1.86 -25.32
C ILE A 387 0.48 2.52 -25.97
N LEU A 388 0.47 2.65 -27.30
CA LEU A 388 -0.64 3.30 -28.01
C LEU A 388 -1.97 2.56 -27.83
N ALA A 389 -1.94 1.22 -27.80
CA ALA A 389 -3.12 0.40 -27.54
C ALA A 389 -3.65 0.60 -26.12
N GLU A 390 -2.77 0.62 -25.11
CA GLU A 390 -3.16 0.86 -23.73
C GLU A 390 -3.70 2.30 -23.53
N GLU A 391 -3.06 3.33 -24.09
CA GLU A 391 -3.54 4.72 -24.06
C GLU A 391 -4.94 4.84 -24.70
N ALA A 392 -5.16 4.21 -25.85
CA ALA A 392 -6.45 4.23 -26.55
C ALA A 392 -7.54 3.44 -25.81
N GLY A 393 -7.16 2.37 -25.10
CA GLY A 393 -8.08 1.59 -24.27
C GLY A 393 -8.51 2.34 -23.01
N ARG A 394 -7.55 2.95 -22.29
CA ARG A 394 -7.83 3.67 -21.04
C ARG A 394 -8.53 5.01 -21.28
N TRP A 395 -8.12 5.75 -22.32
CA TRP A 395 -8.60 7.11 -22.60
C TRP A 395 -9.12 7.20 -24.04
N PRO A 396 -10.26 6.55 -24.35
CA PRO A 396 -10.72 6.36 -25.72
C PRO A 396 -11.04 7.67 -26.44
N ASN A 397 -11.66 8.64 -25.76
CA ASN A 397 -12.14 9.89 -26.36
C ASN A 397 -11.30 11.12 -25.92
N SER A 398 -11.61 12.29 -26.48
CA SER A 398 -10.88 13.53 -26.16
C SER A 398 -11.18 14.08 -24.78
N GLU A 399 -12.35 13.77 -24.22
CA GLU A 399 -12.77 14.21 -22.88
C GLU A 399 -11.96 13.48 -21.80
N ASP A 400 -11.81 12.15 -21.93
CA ASP A 400 -10.96 11.33 -21.05
C ASP A 400 -9.52 11.82 -21.06
N ARG A 401 -8.95 12.05 -22.25
CA ARG A 401 -7.58 12.54 -22.40
C ARG A 401 -7.39 13.92 -21.76
N LYS A 402 -8.36 14.82 -21.90
CA LYS A 402 -8.32 16.16 -21.29
C LYS A 402 -8.42 16.07 -19.77
N LEU A 403 -9.30 15.22 -19.25
CA LEU A 403 -9.45 14.99 -17.81
C LEU A 403 -8.13 14.47 -17.20
N VAL A 404 -7.51 13.50 -17.87
CA VAL A 404 -6.22 12.94 -17.45
C VAL A 404 -5.10 13.97 -17.53
N ALA A 405 -5.03 14.76 -18.60
CA ALA A 405 -4.05 15.84 -18.71
C ALA A 405 -4.22 16.88 -17.59
N ASN A 406 -5.46 17.25 -17.26
CA ASN A 406 -5.75 18.17 -16.15
C ASN A 406 -5.33 17.57 -14.79
N TYR A 407 -5.55 16.28 -14.58
CA TYR A 407 -5.11 15.58 -13.37
C TYR A 407 -3.57 15.60 -13.25
N GLN A 408 -2.86 15.24 -14.32
CA GLN A 408 -1.40 15.24 -14.35
C GLN A 408 -0.82 16.64 -14.07
N ASP A 409 -1.46 17.68 -14.58
CA ASP A 409 -1.08 19.07 -14.33
C ASP A 409 -1.26 19.45 -12.86
N LYS A 410 -2.44 19.19 -12.29
CA LYS A 410 -2.76 19.56 -10.90
C LYS A 410 -1.90 18.82 -9.87
N VAL A 411 -1.61 17.54 -10.11
CA VAL A 411 -0.73 16.76 -9.24
C VAL A 411 0.74 17.18 -9.42
N GLY A 412 1.08 17.83 -10.54
CA GLY A 412 2.42 18.30 -10.87
C GLY A 412 3.28 17.24 -11.56
N MET A 413 2.68 16.29 -12.27
CA MET A 413 3.37 15.15 -12.89
C MET A 413 3.55 15.27 -14.41
N THR A 414 2.96 16.28 -15.06
CA THR A 414 2.95 16.44 -16.53
C THR A 414 4.33 16.28 -17.16
N ARG A 415 5.35 17.00 -16.69
CA ARG A 415 6.71 16.92 -17.25
C ARG A 415 7.36 15.56 -17.02
N HIS A 416 7.19 14.98 -15.83
CA HIS A 416 7.80 13.70 -15.50
C HIS A 416 7.18 12.55 -16.32
N ILE A 417 5.85 12.53 -16.47
CA ILE A 417 5.15 11.53 -17.29
C ILE A 417 5.53 11.67 -18.76
N ALA A 418 5.64 12.90 -19.28
CA ALA A 418 6.12 13.14 -20.65
C ALA A 418 7.56 12.63 -20.84
N ASP A 419 8.42 12.81 -19.83
CA ASP A 419 9.78 12.29 -19.84
C ASP A 419 9.83 10.75 -19.84
N LEU A 420 9.08 10.10 -18.94
CA LEU A 420 8.95 8.65 -18.91
C LEU A 420 8.49 8.10 -20.27
N ARG A 421 7.47 8.72 -20.86
CA ARG A 421 6.95 8.34 -22.19
C ARG A 421 8.02 8.42 -23.28
N ALA A 422 8.90 9.41 -23.20
CA ALA A 422 9.94 9.64 -24.20
C ALA A 422 11.19 8.77 -24.00
N ARG A 423 11.64 8.58 -22.76
CA ARG A 423 12.97 8.04 -22.43
C ARG A 423 12.95 6.70 -21.68
N LYS A 424 11.85 6.35 -21.03
CA LYS A 424 11.70 5.13 -20.22
C LYS A 424 10.40 4.37 -20.55
N PRO A 425 10.21 3.96 -21.81
CA PRO A 425 8.94 3.41 -22.29
C PRO A 425 8.52 2.09 -21.62
N ILE A 426 9.46 1.28 -21.11
CA ILE A 426 9.10 0.07 -20.34
C ILE A 426 8.41 0.49 -19.05
N GLN A 427 9.06 1.35 -18.26
CA GLN A 427 8.47 1.89 -17.03
C GLN A 427 7.16 2.65 -17.30
N TYR A 428 7.10 3.46 -18.36
CA TYR A 428 5.86 4.14 -18.77
C TYR A 428 4.70 3.16 -19.00
N LEU A 429 4.93 2.08 -19.75
CA LEU A 429 3.89 1.08 -20.03
C LEU A 429 3.41 0.37 -18.76
N HIS A 430 4.31 0.03 -17.83
CA HIS A 430 3.95 -0.59 -16.56
C HIS A 430 3.05 0.33 -15.72
N LEU A 431 3.45 1.60 -15.56
CA LEU A 431 2.70 2.59 -14.81
C LEU A 431 1.35 2.94 -15.46
N LEU A 432 1.31 3.02 -16.80
CA LEU A 432 0.08 3.20 -17.57
C LEU A 432 -0.91 2.05 -17.34
N ARG A 433 -0.43 0.80 -17.40
CA ARG A 433 -1.28 -0.39 -17.16
C ARG A 433 -1.83 -0.43 -15.74
N ALA A 434 -1.06 0.05 -14.76
CA ALA A 434 -1.45 0.17 -13.36
C ALA A 434 -2.37 1.37 -13.07
N GLY A 435 -2.52 2.31 -14.03
CA GLY A 435 -3.38 3.48 -13.89
C GLY A 435 -2.80 4.60 -13.03
N TYR A 436 -1.47 4.72 -12.98
CA TYR A 436 -0.79 5.76 -12.21
C TYR A 436 -1.02 7.17 -12.76
N PHE A 437 -1.49 7.30 -14.00
CA PHE A 437 -1.56 8.57 -14.74
C PHE A 437 -2.95 9.21 -14.72
N GLU A 438 -3.96 8.59 -14.12
CA GLU A 438 -5.35 9.06 -14.07
C GLU A 438 -5.89 9.16 -12.61
N PRO A 439 -6.98 9.89 -12.36
CA PRO A 439 -7.59 9.94 -11.02
C PRO A 439 -8.03 8.57 -10.50
N ILE A 440 -8.18 8.45 -9.18
CA ILE A 440 -8.73 7.25 -8.54
C ILE A 440 -10.20 7.09 -8.96
N PRO A 441 -10.62 5.93 -9.49
CA PRO A 441 -12.03 5.68 -9.82
C PRO A 441 -12.94 5.84 -8.60
N VAL A 442 -14.06 6.54 -8.73
CA VAL A 442 -15.01 6.79 -7.62
C VAL A 442 -15.54 5.49 -7.02
N ALA A 443 -15.73 4.46 -7.85
CA ALA A 443 -16.21 3.16 -7.41
C ALA A 443 -15.29 2.48 -6.39
N TRP A 444 -14.00 2.82 -6.34
CA TRP A 444 -13.05 2.19 -5.41
C TRP A 444 -13.26 2.64 -3.97
N ALA A 445 -13.79 3.83 -3.75
CA ALA A 445 -14.02 4.38 -2.41
C ALA A 445 -14.98 3.54 -1.56
N THR A 446 -15.95 2.85 -2.19
CA THR A 446 -16.93 2.00 -1.50
C THR A 446 -16.60 0.51 -1.60
N GLN A 447 -15.66 0.12 -2.46
CA GLN A 447 -15.22 -1.27 -2.57
C GLN A 447 -14.46 -1.70 -1.32
N THR A 448 -14.76 -2.90 -0.82
CA THR A 448 -14.05 -3.48 0.33
C THR A 448 -12.58 -3.75 0.03
N SER A 449 -12.29 -4.24 -1.18
CA SER A 449 -10.93 -4.42 -1.68
C SER A 449 -10.87 -3.88 -3.11
N ASN A 450 -9.79 -3.17 -3.40
CA ASN A 450 -9.45 -2.62 -4.71
C ASN A 450 -7.91 -2.63 -4.83
N PRO A 451 -7.33 -2.39 -6.02
CA PRO A 451 -5.89 -2.48 -6.21
C PRO A 451 -5.05 -1.65 -5.24
N LEU A 452 -5.49 -0.45 -4.84
CA LEU A 452 -4.73 0.41 -3.93
C LEU A 452 -4.58 -0.19 -2.52
N LYS A 453 -5.52 -1.06 -2.11
CA LYS A 453 -5.54 -1.73 -0.79
C LYS A 453 -4.73 -3.02 -0.71
N PHE A 454 -4.04 -3.37 -1.79
CA PHE A 454 -3.30 -4.62 -1.88
C PHE A 454 -1.99 -4.50 -1.10
N SER A 455 -1.78 -5.38 -0.12
CA SER A 455 -0.57 -5.35 0.69
C SER A 455 0.69 -5.59 -0.15
N VAL A 456 1.77 -4.91 0.22
CA VAL A 456 3.10 -5.10 -0.36
C VAL A 456 3.98 -5.78 0.69
N GLU A 457 4.12 -7.10 0.56
CA GLU A 457 4.83 -7.93 1.54
C GLU A 457 6.07 -8.53 0.88
N ALA A 458 7.18 -7.80 0.99
CA ALA A 458 8.40 -8.13 0.26
C ALA A 458 8.99 -9.48 0.68
N SER A 459 8.96 -9.84 1.96
CA SER A 459 9.40 -11.16 2.46
C SER A 459 8.57 -12.30 1.91
N GLU A 460 7.27 -12.07 1.71
CA GLU A 460 6.32 -13.09 1.28
C GLU A 460 6.23 -13.21 -0.25
N GLY A 461 6.68 -12.20 -0.98
CA GLY A 461 6.66 -12.15 -2.44
C GLY A 461 5.43 -11.46 -3.03
N TRP A 462 4.61 -10.76 -2.22
CA TRP A 462 3.54 -9.90 -2.72
C TRP A 462 4.12 -8.56 -3.18
N ARG A 463 4.22 -8.40 -4.50
CA ARG A 463 4.95 -7.29 -5.17
C ARG A 463 4.10 -6.02 -5.31
N GLY A 464 4.78 -4.87 -5.35
CA GLY A 464 4.24 -3.62 -5.89
C GLY A 464 4.41 -3.48 -7.41
N ILE A 465 4.26 -2.26 -7.93
CA ILE A 465 4.20 -1.94 -9.37
C ILE A 465 5.52 -1.37 -9.92
N THR A 466 6.19 -0.52 -9.17
CA THR A 466 7.45 0.14 -9.56
C THR A 466 8.63 -0.83 -9.38
N PRO A 467 9.81 -0.62 -10.00
CA PRO A 467 10.97 -1.49 -9.75
C PRO A 467 11.45 -1.46 -8.28
N ALA A 468 11.27 -0.32 -7.61
CA ALA A 468 11.70 -0.04 -6.25
C ALA A 468 10.55 -0.17 -5.23
N TRP A 469 9.70 -1.17 -5.40
CA TRP A 469 8.46 -1.36 -4.64
C TRP A 469 8.61 -1.83 -3.19
N ARG A 470 9.81 -2.27 -2.76
CA ARG A 470 9.96 -2.89 -1.42
C ARG A 470 10.00 -1.82 -0.33
N GLY A 471 9.25 -2.00 0.75
CA GLY A 471 9.20 -1.08 1.89
C GLY A 471 7.91 -0.24 1.98
N TYR A 472 7.05 -0.29 0.96
CA TYR A 472 5.68 0.20 1.03
C TYR A 472 4.77 -0.81 1.73
N GLU A 473 3.70 -0.33 2.37
CA GLU A 473 2.69 -1.14 3.05
C GLU A 473 1.65 -1.69 2.07
N ASP A 474 1.23 -0.86 1.13
CA ASP A 474 0.31 -1.21 0.05
C ASP A 474 0.59 -0.44 -1.25
N LEU A 475 -0.26 -0.63 -2.26
CA LEU A 475 -0.10 0.06 -3.55
C LEU A 475 -0.57 1.53 -3.52
N ALA A 476 -1.37 1.93 -2.54
CA ALA A 476 -1.77 3.32 -2.35
C ALA A 476 -0.55 4.14 -1.91
N GLU A 477 0.15 3.66 -0.89
CA GLU A 477 1.37 4.27 -0.36
C GLU A 477 2.49 4.31 -1.41
N GLU A 478 2.71 3.19 -2.13
CA GLU A 478 3.67 3.15 -3.23
C GLU A 478 3.38 4.26 -4.25
N ARG A 479 2.12 4.39 -4.67
CA ARG A 479 1.70 5.40 -5.63
C ARG A 479 1.82 6.82 -5.07
N LEU A 480 1.44 7.04 -3.82
CA LEU A 480 1.54 8.33 -3.14
C LEU A 480 2.99 8.81 -3.13
N TYR A 481 3.92 8.00 -2.62
CA TYR A 481 5.33 8.38 -2.60
C TYR A 481 5.93 8.45 -3.99
N TRP A 482 5.48 7.66 -4.95
CA TRP A 482 5.90 7.81 -6.33
C TRP A 482 5.54 9.21 -6.87
N VAL A 483 4.33 9.70 -6.60
CA VAL A 483 3.92 11.07 -6.96
C VAL A 483 4.76 12.11 -6.21
N LEU A 484 4.89 11.99 -4.88
CA LEU A 484 5.64 12.95 -4.06
C LEU A 484 7.12 13.06 -4.48
N ASN A 485 7.72 11.97 -4.95
CA ASN A 485 9.11 11.95 -5.40
C ASN A 485 9.35 12.56 -6.79
N HIS A 486 8.33 12.58 -7.65
CA HIS A 486 8.50 12.91 -9.07
C HIS A 486 7.74 14.16 -9.53
N ARG A 487 6.86 14.71 -8.68
CA ARG A 487 6.14 15.94 -9.00
C ARG A 487 7.05 17.15 -9.14
N GLU A 488 6.59 18.16 -9.85
CA GLU A 488 7.28 19.43 -9.99
C GLU A 488 7.51 20.10 -8.63
N GLY A 489 8.70 20.66 -8.43
CA GLY A 489 9.11 21.27 -7.16
C GLY A 489 9.65 20.27 -6.13
N SER A 490 9.63 18.96 -6.40
CA SER A 490 10.29 17.99 -5.53
C SER A 490 11.81 18.19 -5.56
N VAL A 491 12.35 18.71 -4.46
CA VAL A 491 13.79 18.84 -4.24
C VAL A 491 14.29 17.57 -3.55
N GLY A 492 15.04 16.76 -4.31
CA GLY A 492 15.53 15.47 -3.84
C GLY A 492 14.45 14.39 -3.81
N MET A 493 14.89 13.14 -3.65
CA MET A 493 14.00 12.01 -3.48
C MET A 493 13.47 12.06 -2.04
N ARG A 494 12.23 12.54 -1.86
CA ARG A 494 11.42 12.35 -0.66
C ARG A 494 11.06 10.86 -0.52
N MET A 495 12.08 10.00 -0.39
CA MET A 495 11.88 8.57 -0.16
C MET A 495 10.98 8.41 1.06
N LYS A 496 10.05 7.45 0.99
CA LYS A 496 9.35 6.99 2.19
C LYS A 496 10.42 6.66 3.24
N PRO A 497 10.38 7.28 4.42
CA PRO A 497 11.29 6.90 5.49
C PRO A 497 11.04 5.42 5.84
N ASP A 498 12.10 4.64 6.05
CA ASP A 498 11.90 3.27 6.53
C ASP A 498 11.23 3.27 7.92
N PHE A 499 10.63 2.15 8.32
CA PHE A 499 9.92 2.02 9.59
C PHE A 499 10.72 2.50 10.82
N ILE A 500 12.03 2.23 10.88
CA ILE A 500 12.87 2.67 12.00
C ILE A 500 13.03 4.20 11.96
N SER A 501 13.28 4.75 10.78
CA SER A 501 13.36 6.19 10.56
C SER A 501 12.04 6.90 10.90
N GLU A 502 10.90 6.35 10.49
CA GLU A 502 9.55 6.87 10.83
C GLU A 502 9.33 6.92 12.34
N MET A 503 9.63 5.82 13.03
CA MET A 503 9.49 5.73 14.49
C MET A 503 10.43 6.70 15.22
N ASN A 504 11.67 6.84 14.75
CA ASN A 504 12.61 7.80 15.33
C ASN A 504 12.14 9.25 15.12
N MET A 505 11.59 9.59 13.96
CA MET A 505 11.02 10.93 13.69
C MET A 505 9.77 11.18 14.53
N ALA A 506 8.91 10.17 14.73
CA ALA A 506 7.76 10.27 15.62
C ALA A 506 8.18 10.54 17.08
N GLN A 507 9.20 9.83 17.56
CA GLN A 507 9.79 10.07 18.88
C GLN A 507 10.41 11.47 19.02
N GLN A 508 11.08 11.97 17.97
CA GLN A 508 11.62 13.32 17.94
C GLN A 508 10.51 14.39 17.95
N ARG A 509 9.44 14.20 17.17
CA ARG A 509 8.26 15.09 17.17
C ARG A 509 7.64 15.16 18.57
N MET A 510 7.43 14.01 19.18
CA MET A 510 6.89 13.88 20.53
C MET A 510 7.76 14.57 21.58
N ALA A 511 9.10 14.46 21.46
CA ALA A 511 10.05 15.11 22.37
C ALA A 511 10.02 16.64 22.30
N ASN A 512 9.52 17.21 21.19
CA ASN A 512 9.34 18.65 21.03
C ASN A 512 8.03 19.18 21.65
N ALA A 513 7.20 18.33 22.25
CA ALA A 513 5.97 18.76 22.89
C ALA A 513 6.25 19.68 24.09
N VAL A 514 5.54 20.80 24.16
CA VAL A 514 5.68 21.84 25.20
C VAL A 514 4.34 22.07 25.90
N GLU A 515 4.37 22.73 27.05
CA GLU A 515 3.14 23.12 27.74
C GLU A 515 2.34 24.12 26.87
N PRO A 516 1.01 23.94 26.73
CA PRO A 516 0.17 24.90 26.03
C PRO A 516 0.27 26.31 26.63
N PRO A 517 0.12 27.38 25.82
CA PRO A 517 0.16 28.74 26.35
C PRO A 517 -0.96 28.95 27.39
N PRO A 518 -0.66 29.47 28.61
CA PRO A 518 -1.63 29.56 29.71
C PRO A 518 -2.90 30.35 29.39
N MET A 519 -2.83 31.28 28.45
CA MET A 519 -3.98 32.10 28.01
C MET A 519 -5.10 31.27 27.36
N TYR A 520 -4.84 30.04 26.93
CA TYR A 520 -5.86 29.14 26.36
C TYR A 520 -6.59 28.29 27.40
N PHE A 521 -6.29 28.45 28.69
CA PHE A 521 -7.01 27.73 29.74
C PHE A 521 -8.51 28.00 29.65
N SER A 522 -9.28 26.91 29.65
CA SER A 522 -10.75 26.95 29.61
C SER A 522 -11.30 25.89 30.58
N PRO A 523 -12.09 26.30 31.59
CA PRO A 523 -12.69 25.37 32.55
C PRO A 523 -13.74 24.46 31.89
N ASP A 524 -14.21 24.82 30.70
CA ASP A 524 -15.22 24.09 29.94
C ASP A 524 -14.64 22.96 29.09
N ASP A 525 -13.31 22.84 29.01
CA ASP A 525 -12.66 21.78 28.24
C ASP A 525 -13.01 20.40 28.81
N THR A 526 -13.21 19.42 27.93
CA THR A 526 -13.67 18.08 28.33
C THR A 526 -12.71 17.43 29.33
N CYS A 527 -11.40 17.60 29.15
CA CYS A 527 -10.40 17.08 30.08
C CYS A 527 -10.52 17.69 31.48
N MET A 528 -10.94 18.96 31.59
CA MET A 528 -11.16 19.65 32.87
C MET A 528 -12.45 19.21 33.56
N ARG A 529 -13.48 18.86 32.79
CA ARG A 529 -14.79 18.42 33.31
C ARG A 529 -14.85 16.94 33.64
N LEU A 530 -14.20 16.09 32.85
CA LEU A 530 -14.28 14.63 32.93
C LEU A 530 -13.05 13.98 33.55
N HIS A 531 -12.24 14.72 34.31
CA HIS A 531 -11.01 14.22 34.94
C HIS A 531 -11.21 12.82 35.55
N THR A 532 -10.46 11.85 35.04
CA THR A 532 -10.50 10.45 35.50
C THR A 532 -9.60 10.21 36.70
N THR A 533 -8.77 11.19 37.11
CA THR A 533 -7.79 11.03 38.19
C THR A 533 -8.10 11.95 39.38
N THR A 534 -8.29 11.32 40.54
CA THR A 534 -8.49 11.98 41.84
C THR A 534 -7.16 12.38 42.51
N THR A 535 -6.02 12.08 41.87
CA THR A 535 -4.67 12.31 42.38
C THR A 535 -3.92 13.26 41.43
N GLY A 536 -3.23 14.26 41.98
CA GLY A 536 -2.74 15.46 41.29
C GLY A 536 -1.74 15.30 40.13
N ALA A 537 -1.50 14.09 39.63
CA ALA A 537 -0.63 13.84 38.47
C ALA A 537 -1.35 13.93 37.11
N GLY A 538 -2.66 14.22 37.09
CA GLY A 538 -3.47 14.37 35.86
C GLY A 538 -4.34 15.63 35.83
N GLN A 539 -4.10 16.59 36.74
CA GLN A 539 -4.81 17.87 36.83
C GLN A 539 -4.14 18.90 35.92
N GLY A 540 -4.31 18.76 34.61
CA GLY A 540 -3.75 19.70 33.66
C GLY A 540 -3.79 19.21 32.22
N TYR A 541 -3.47 20.13 31.31
CA TYR A 541 -3.27 19.78 29.92
C TYR A 541 -2.01 18.91 29.75
N SER A 542 -2.05 18.03 28.75
CA SER A 542 -0.85 17.35 28.28
C SER A 542 0.01 18.32 27.46
N LYS A 543 1.33 18.10 27.44
CA LYS A 543 2.22 18.80 26.51
C LYS A 543 1.77 18.57 25.07
N GLN A 544 1.79 19.62 24.26
CA GLN A 544 1.37 19.60 22.86
C GLN A 544 2.54 19.86 21.94
N VAL A 545 2.54 19.22 20.77
CA VAL A 545 3.39 19.64 19.65
C VAL A 545 2.72 20.86 19.05
N MET A 546 3.38 22.02 19.13
CA MET A 546 2.79 23.25 18.61
C MET A 546 2.74 23.18 17.08
N PRO A 547 1.59 23.47 16.46
CA PRO A 547 1.50 23.47 15.01
C PRO A 547 2.40 24.57 14.45
N ALA A 548 2.87 24.40 13.21
CA ALA A 548 3.68 25.41 12.55
C ALA A 548 2.93 26.76 12.50
N PRO A 549 3.61 27.91 12.59
CA PRO A 549 2.98 29.22 12.48
C PRO A 549 2.12 29.29 11.21
N PHE A 550 0.92 29.85 11.33
CA PHE A 550 0.01 30.02 10.20
C PHE A 550 0.69 30.85 9.09
N ARG A 551 0.49 30.43 7.83
CA ARG A 551 0.96 31.13 6.65
C ARG A 551 -0.19 31.28 5.67
N ALA A 552 -0.61 32.51 5.40
CA ALA A 552 -1.57 32.79 4.34
C ALA A 552 -0.93 32.45 2.99
N PHE A 553 -1.57 31.57 2.23
CA PHE A 553 -1.15 31.21 0.87
C PHE A 553 -2.09 31.84 -0.16
N ASP A 554 -3.40 31.68 0.05
CA ASP A 554 -4.45 32.24 -0.79
C ASP A 554 -5.14 33.44 -0.13
N LYS A 555 -6.11 34.01 -0.86
CA LYS A 555 -7.04 34.95 -0.26
C LYS A 555 -7.83 34.24 0.86
N PRO A 556 -8.13 34.94 1.96
CA PRO A 556 -9.01 34.40 2.99
C PRO A 556 -10.32 33.93 2.38
N GLU A 557 -10.78 32.80 2.88
CA GLU A 557 -12.01 32.17 2.43
C GLU A 557 -13.21 32.99 2.85
N THR A 558 -14.23 32.94 2.02
CA THR A 558 -15.39 33.82 2.10
C THR A 558 -16.59 33.07 2.69
N PRO A 559 -17.56 33.77 3.28
CA PRO A 559 -18.82 33.16 3.71
C PRO A 559 -19.64 32.51 2.58
N SER A 560 -19.31 32.79 1.31
CA SER A 560 -19.91 32.11 0.15
C SER A 560 -19.32 30.72 -0.14
N ASP A 561 -18.19 30.39 0.46
CA ASP A 561 -17.56 29.07 0.32
C ASP A 561 -18.31 28.02 1.15
N ASP A 562 -18.30 26.78 0.67
CA ASP A 562 -19.10 25.70 1.21
C ASP A 562 -18.37 25.04 2.38
N SER A 563 -18.79 25.32 3.62
CA SER A 563 -18.18 24.72 4.81
C SER A 563 -18.89 23.43 5.22
N MET A 564 -18.14 22.34 5.28
CA MET A 564 -18.61 21.02 5.71
C MET A 564 -17.70 20.42 6.79
N ILE A 565 -18.28 19.56 7.63
CA ILE A 565 -17.57 18.81 8.67
C ILE A 565 -17.64 17.32 8.34
N LEU A 566 -16.48 16.67 8.29
CA LEU A 566 -16.35 15.24 8.11
C LEU A 566 -15.80 14.62 9.40
N LEU A 567 -16.63 13.84 10.09
CA LEU A 567 -16.33 13.32 11.43
C LEU A 567 -16.11 11.80 11.39
N ASP A 568 -14.94 11.35 11.85
CA ASP A 568 -14.72 9.94 12.14
C ASP A 568 -15.65 9.48 13.28
N VAL A 569 -16.37 8.39 13.04
CA VAL A 569 -17.24 7.72 14.02
C VAL A 569 -16.94 6.22 14.07
N SER A 570 -15.74 5.83 13.69
CA SER A 570 -15.23 4.46 13.83
C SER A 570 -15.22 4.01 15.29
N GLY A 571 -15.07 2.70 15.49
CA GLY A 571 -15.04 2.11 16.83
C GLY A 571 -14.02 2.78 17.75
N SER A 572 -12.82 3.13 17.25
CA SER A 572 -11.71 3.73 18.01
C SER A 572 -12.12 4.99 18.77
N MET A 573 -13.07 5.78 18.21
CA MET A 573 -13.55 7.02 18.82
C MET A 573 -14.20 6.84 20.20
N ASP A 574 -14.76 5.66 20.51
CA ASP A 574 -15.39 5.36 21.81
C ASP A 574 -14.55 4.46 22.74
N PHE A 575 -13.31 4.13 22.36
CA PHE A 575 -12.46 3.33 23.25
C PHE A 575 -11.96 4.15 24.43
N ASP A 576 -11.81 3.46 25.56
CA ASP A 576 -11.05 4.00 26.68
C ASP A 576 -9.61 4.19 26.21
N PRO A 577 -9.08 5.42 26.23
CA PRO A 577 -7.77 5.70 25.65
C PRO A 577 -6.65 4.89 26.30
N VAL A 578 -5.86 4.22 25.46
CA VAL A 578 -4.69 3.44 25.86
C VAL A 578 -3.49 3.80 25.02
N ARG A 579 -2.31 3.89 25.66
CA ARG A 579 -1.04 4.12 24.97
C ARG A 579 -0.29 2.80 24.76
N PRO A 580 0.34 2.59 23.59
CA PRO A 580 1.22 1.45 23.37
C PRO A 580 2.46 1.51 24.29
N VAL A 581 2.90 0.35 24.76
CA VAL A 581 4.15 0.18 25.52
C VAL A 581 5.20 -0.44 24.62
N TYR A 582 6.22 0.33 24.28
CA TYR A 582 7.31 -0.12 23.44
C TYR A 582 8.49 -0.68 24.25
N ASP A 583 9.03 -1.80 23.77
CA ASP A 583 10.43 -2.17 23.98
C ASP A 583 11.15 -2.04 22.63
N ARG A 584 12.01 -1.04 22.50
CA ARG A 584 12.58 -0.58 21.22
C ARG A 584 11.47 -0.20 20.22
N TYR A 585 11.24 -1.02 19.20
CA TYR A 585 10.21 -0.83 18.19
C TYR A 585 9.07 -1.87 18.28
N LEU A 586 9.16 -2.80 19.23
CA LEU A 586 8.15 -3.84 19.46
C LEU A 586 7.12 -3.33 20.47
N ILE A 587 5.83 -3.42 20.14
CA ILE A 587 4.74 -3.16 21.08
C ILE A 587 4.57 -4.41 21.95
N THR A 588 4.80 -4.25 23.23
CA THR A 588 4.73 -5.35 24.22
C THR A 588 3.41 -5.38 24.98
N GLY A 589 2.60 -4.34 24.86
CA GLY A 589 1.29 -4.22 25.49
C GLY A 589 0.75 -2.79 25.42
N TYR A 590 -0.30 -2.53 26.20
CA TYR A 590 -0.97 -1.22 26.27
C TYR A 590 -1.18 -0.80 27.73
N ALA A 591 -1.10 0.50 28.00
CA ALA A 591 -1.33 1.11 29.30
C ALA A 591 -2.47 2.14 29.22
N ARG A 592 -3.30 2.24 30.26
CA ARG A 592 -4.41 3.22 30.31
C ARG A 592 -3.86 4.66 30.30
N SER A 593 -4.51 5.55 29.53
CA SER A 593 -4.29 7.00 29.58
C SER A 593 -5.39 7.68 30.42
N THR A 594 -5.12 8.90 30.89
CA THR A 594 -6.07 9.71 31.67
C THR A 594 -7.00 10.56 30.80
N GLN A 595 -6.70 10.65 29.50
CA GLN A 595 -7.45 11.51 28.59
C GLN A 595 -8.92 11.08 28.44
N PRO A 596 -9.84 12.01 28.16
CA PRO A 596 -11.21 11.67 27.77
C PRO A 596 -11.25 10.89 26.46
N LYS A 597 -12.38 10.21 26.20
CA LYS A 597 -12.59 9.53 24.92
C LYS A 597 -12.58 10.51 23.75
N ASN A 598 -12.04 10.08 22.61
CA ASN A 598 -11.90 10.92 21.43
C ASN A 598 -13.25 11.46 20.93
N LYS A 599 -14.33 10.68 21.02
CA LYS A 599 -15.69 11.14 20.68
C LYS A 599 -16.18 12.33 21.51
N ASP A 600 -15.78 12.41 22.78
CA ASP A 600 -16.24 13.46 23.69
C ASP A 600 -15.46 14.76 23.42
N VAL A 601 -14.15 14.64 23.18
CA VAL A 601 -13.29 15.75 22.72
C VAL A 601 -13.76 16.28 21.37
N ALA A 602 -14.04 15.38 20.40
CA ALA A 602 -14.56 15.74 19.09
C ALA A 602 -15.91 16.46 19.21
N LYS A 603 -16.84 15.98 20.06
CA LYS A 603 -18.11 16.67 20.33
C LYS A 603 -17.89 18.12 20.77
N SER A 604 -17.00 18.32 21.73
CA SER A 604 -16.73 19.64 22.30
C SER A 604 -16.14 20.60 21.27
N ILE A 605 -15.14 20.13 20.52
CA ILE A 605 -14.47 20.93 19.48
C ILE A 605 -15.43 21.25 18.33
N VAL A 606 -16.22 20.28 17.85
CA VAL A 606 -17.23 20.53 16.79
C VAL A 606 -18.23 21.59 17.25
N ARG A 607 -18.70 21.53 18.51
CA ARG A 607 -19.59 22.57 19.06
C ARG A 607 -18.95 23.95 19.05
N ARG A 608 -17.77 24.07 19.68
CA ARG A 608 -17.02 25.32 19.80
C ARG A 608 -16.69 25.92 18.43
N PHE A 609 -16.28 25.07 17.49
CA PHE A 609 -15.98 25.44 16.11
C PHE A 609 -17.23 25.94 15.36
N THR A 610 -18.35 25.22 15.41
CA THR A 610 -19.57 25.62 14.70
C THR A 610 -20.20 26.88 15.27
N ASP A 611 -20.11 27.08 16.59
CA ASP A 611 -20.59 28.29 17.23
C ASP A 611 -19.75 29.48 16.72
N ALA A 612 -18.43 29.43 16.86
CA ALA A 612 -17.54 30.49 16.38
C ALA A 612 -17.68 30.77 14.87
N LEU A 613 -17.74 29.72 14.03
CA LEU A 613 -17.86 29.88 12.58
C LEU A 613 -19.18 30.56 12.19
N ALA A 614 -20.29 30.24 12.88
CA ALA A 614 -21.59 30.86 12.61
C ALA A 614 -21.59 32.38 12.88
N HIS A 615 -20.84 32.82 13.90
CA HIS A 615 -20.66 34.25 14.16
C HIS A 615 -19.84 34.95 13.09
N HIS A 616 -18.78 34.30 12.57
CA HIS A 616 -17.96 34.82 11.49
C HIS A 616 -18.72 34.93 10.17
N ASP A 617 -19.39 33.85 9.76
CA ASP A 617 -20.10 33.80 8.47
C ASP A 617 -21.45 34.52 8.51
N HIS A 618 -21.91 34.95 9.70
CA HIS A 618 -23.23 35.52 9.93
C HIS A 618 -24.38 34.62 9.41
N GLN A 619 -24.19 33.29 9.45
CA GLN A 619 -25.15 32.31 8.92
C GLN A 619 -25.80 31.50 10.04
N THR A 620 -27.14 31.42 10.00
CA THR A 620 -27.93 30.67 10.99
C THR A 620 -28.34 29.26 10.54
N LEU A 621 -28.08 28.90 9.28
CA LEU A 621 -28.48 27.61 8.71
C LEU A 621 -27.62 26.44 9.21
N GLY A 622 -26.41 26.73 9.70
CA GLY A 622 -25.45 25.72 10.15
C GLY A 622 -24.56 25.19 9.03
N TYR A 623 -23.87 24.11 9.37
CA TYR A 623 -22.83 23.49 8.55
C TYR A 623 -23.12 22.00 8.36
N ASP A 624 -22.97 21.48 7.14
CA ASP A 624 -23.29 20.09 6.86
C ASP A 624 -22.33 19.14 7.59
N LEU A 625 -22.88 18.26 8.42
CA LEU A 625 -22.14 17.20 9.12
C LEU A 625 -22.30 15.87 8.39
N VAL A 626 -21.17 15.33 7.93
CA VAL A 626 -21.04 13.97 7.41
C VAL A 626 -20.20 13.16 8.40
N THR A 627 -20.65 11.96 8.73
CA THR A 627 -19.88 11.02 9.56
C THR A 627 -19.39 9.87 8.69
N PHE A 628 -18.22 9.32 8.99
CA PHE A 628 -17.70 8.15 8.30
C PHE A 628 -17.13 7.11 9.25
N ALA A 629 -17.27 5.85 8.84
CA ALA A 629 -16.60 4.70 9.40
C ALA A 629 -16.44 3.70 8.25
N ASN A 630 -17.08 2.52 8.31
CA ASN A 630 -17.17 1.61 7.16
C ASN A 630 -18.03 2.17 6.00
N GLN A 631 -18.92 3.11 6.33
CA GLN A 631 -19.82 3.79 5.40
C GLN A 631 -19.97 5.25 5.83
N ALA A 632 -20.33 6.11 4.89
CA ALA A 632 -20.63 7.52 5.18
C ALA A 632 -22.12 7.72 5.45
N THR A 633 -22.44 8.60 6.39
CA THR A 633 -23.82 9.02 6.69
C THR A 633 -23.87 10.54 6.79
N TYR A 634 -24.83 11.16 6.09
CA TYR A 634 -25.13 12.58 6.26
C TYR A 634 -26.08 12.74 7.45
N ILE A 635 -25.67 13.54 8.44
CA ILE A 635 -26.43 13.75 9.67
C ILE A 635 -27.41 14.93 9.52
N GLY A 636 -26.98 16.00 8.87
CA GLY A 636 -27.74 17.25 8.75
C GLY A 636 -26.85 18.49 8.90
N ALA A 637 -27.41 19.67 8.65
CA ALA A 637 -26.77 20.93 8.96
C ALA A 637 -26.82 21.19 10.49
N ILE A 638 -25.65 21.26 11.13
CA ILE A 638 -25.51 21.47 12.57
C ILE A 638 -25.26 22.95 12.90
N HIS A 639 -25.90 23.44 13.95
CA HIS A 639 -25.76 24.79 14.47
C HIS A 639 -26.08 24.83 15.97
N HIS A 640 -25.74 25.94 16.64
CA HIS A 640 -25.91 26.12 18.08
C HIS A 640 -27.22 25.56 18.68
N ARG A 641 -28.37 25.92 18.07
CA ARG A 641 -29.70 25.53 18.55
C ARG A 641 -30.05 24.04 18.38
N ASN A 642 -29.57 23.37 17.33
CA ASN A 642 -29.92 21.97 17.05
C ASN A 642 -28.82 20.98 17.41
N PHE A 643 -27.66 21.46 17.86
CA PHE A 643 -26.46 20.67 18.08
C PHE A 643 -26.72 19.38 18.87
N ASP A 644 -27.31 19.48 20.06
CA ASP A 644 -27.55 18.30 20.90
C ASP A 644 -28.61 17.36 20.32
N ALA A 645 -29.54 17.85 19.50
CA ALA A 645 -30.50 17.00 18.80
C ALA A 645 -29.82 16.21 17.66
N MET A 646 -29.01 16.87 16.84
CA MET A 646 -28.26 16.25 15.75
C MET A 646 -27.16 15.33 16.25
N TRP A 647 -26.46 15.69 17.33
CA TRP A 647 -25.41 14.85 17.90
C TRP A 647 -25.95 13.51 18.40
N ARG A 648 -27.21 13.46 18.87
CA ARG A 648 -27.87 12.19 19.24
C ARG A 648 -28.11 11.25 18.06
N SER A 649 -28.01 11.70 16.80
CA SER A 649 -28.04 10.82 15.62
C SER A 649 -26.68 10.26 15.21
N VAL A 650 -25.58 10.77 15.78
CA VAL A 650 -24.24 10.21 15.55
C VAL A 650 -24.18 8.81 16.16
N ARG A 651 -23.67 7.83 15.40
CA ARG A 651 -23.53 6.42 15.81
C ARG A 651 -22.07 6.02 15.66
N VAL A 652 -21.43 5.65 16.76
CA VAL A 652 -20.03 5.23 16.76
C VAL A 652 -19.93 3.71 16.58
N GLY A 653 -19.05 3.26 15.69
CA GLY A 653 -18.79 1.85 15.38
C GLY A 653 -18.28 1.62 13.96
N GLY A 654 -17.88 0.38 13.66
CA GLY A 654 -17.20 0.04 12.40
C GLY A 654 -15.71 0.37 12.44
N GLY A 655 -15.00 0.23 11.32
CA GLY A 655 -13.62 0.70 11.21
C GLY A 655 -13.51 1.99 10.42
N THR A 656 -12.29 2.49 10.26
CA THR A 656 -12.02 3.85 9.78
C THR A 656 -11.71 3.85 8.30
N ARG A 657 -12.68 4.26 7.46
CA ARG A 657 -12.51 4.44 6.00
C ARG A 657 -12.88 5.85 5.54
N VAL A 658 -11.88 6.72 5.47
CA VAL A 658 -12.04 8.14 5.12
C VAL A 658 -12.58 8.32 3.70
N MET A 659 -12.22 7.45 2.75
CA MET A 659 -12.64 7.60 1.35
C MET A 659 -14.14 7.52 1.14
N THR A 660 -14.86 6.75 1.98
CA THR A 660 -16.34 6.70 1.91
C THR A 660 -16.96 8.05 2.29
N GLY A 661 -16.43 8.67 3.34
CA GLY A 661 -16.82 9.99 3.82
C GLY A 661 -16.49 11.08 2.82
N TRP A 662 -15.27 11.05 2.30
CA TRP A 662 -14.78 12.00 1.33
C TRP A 662 -15.62 12.02 0.04
N GLN A 663 -15.95 10.86 -0.53
CA GLN A 663 -16.83 10.83 -1.72
C GLN A 663 -18.23 11.37 -1.43
N LYS A 664 -18.78 11.11 -0.23
CA LYS A 664 -20.08 11.65 0.17
C LYS A 664 -20.07 13.17 0.24
N VAL A 665 -19.01 13.75 0.80
CA VAL A 665 -18.78 15.21 0.84
C VAL A 665 -18.68 15.78 -0.57
N LYS A 666 -17.87 15.16 -1.45
CA LYS A 666 -17.77 15.57 -2.87
C LYS A 666 -19.13 15.57 -3.55
N ASP A 667 -19.88 14.48 -3.44
CA ASP A 667 -21.20 14.38 -4.04
C ASP A 667 -22.16 15.49 -3.55
N MET A 668 -22.16 15.78 -2.26
CA MET A 668 -23.01 16.85 -1.70
C MET A 668 -22.61 18.23 -2.24
N HIS A 669 -21.33 18.55 -2.18
CA HIS A 669 -20.78 19.82 -2.67
C HIS A 669 -21.11 20.03 -4.16
N PHE A 670 -20.81 19.05 -5.01
CA PHE A 670 -21.03 19.19 -6.44
C PHE A 670 -22.50 19.07 -6.84
N GLN A 671 -23.35 18.38 -6.09
CA GLN A 671 -24.80 18.43 -6.32
C GLN A 671 -25.35 19.84 -6.07
N LYS A 672 -24.85 20.54 -5.03
CA LYS A 672 -25.18 21.94 -4.75
C LYS A 672 -24.67 22.88 -5.85
N HIS A 673 -23.50 22.61 -6.42
CA HIS A 673 -22.83 23.48 -7.41
C HIS A 673 -22.80 22.91 -8.84
N ARG A 674 -23.74 22.01 -9.18
CA ARG A 674 -23.77 21.24 -10.44
C ARG A 674 -23.71 22.09 -11.72
N ALA A 675 -24.13 23.35 -11.65
CA ALA A 675 -24.10 24.27 -12.79
C ALA A 675 -22.67 24.63 -13.23
N SER A 676 -21.70 24.49 -12.33
CA SER A 676 -20.29 24.81 -12.55
C SER A 676 -19.39 23.57 -12.65
N ALA A 677 -19.94 22.36 -12.55
CA ALA A 677 -19.15 21.13 -12.45
C ALA A 677 -19.64 20.05 -13.42
N VAL A 678 -18.75 19.13 -13.78
CA VAL A 678 -19.05 18.03 -14.71
C VAL A 678 -18.86 16.69 -14.00
N ALA A 679 -19.84 15.78 -14.08
CA ALA A 679 -19.73 14.43 -13.52
C ALA A 679 -19.18 13.44 -14.56
N HIS A 680 -17.97 12.92 -14.34
CA HIS A 680 -17.40 11.84 -15.14
C HIS A 680 -17.86 10.46 -14.64
N PRO A 681 -18.29 9.52 -15.50
CA PRO A 681 -18.84 8.23 -15.06
C PRO A 681 -17.84 7.32 -14.31
N VAL A 682 -16.54 7.51 -14.51
CA VAL A 682 -15.49 6.70 -13.83
C VAL A 682 -14.79 7.47 -12.72
N TYR A 683 -14.50 8.75 -12.97
CA TYR A 683 -13.61 9.58 -12.14
C TYR A 683 -14.38 10.61 -11.31
N GLY A 684 -15.71 10.65 -11.42
CA GLY A 684 -16.57 11.52 -10.63
C GLY A 684 -16.53 12.97 -11.04
N TRP A 685 -16.90 13.83 -10.10
CA TRP A 685 -17.04 15.25 -10.30
C TRP A 685 -15.72 15.96 -10.61
N GLN A 686 -15.80 16.87 -11.58
CA GLN A 686 -14.73 17.77 -11.99
C GLN A 686 -15.20 19.21 -11.77
N ALA A 687 -14.54 19.93 -10.88
CA ALA A 687 -14.80 21.33 -10.63
C ALA A 687 -14.49 22.18 -11.88
N GLY A 688 -15.38 23.10 -12.20
CA GLY A 688 -15.14 24.15 -13.19
C GLY A 688 -14.52 25.39 -12.56
N PRO A 689 -14.22 26.42 -13.37
CA PRO A 689 -13.58 27.65 -12.90
C PRO A 689 -14.44 28.46 -11.92
N ASP A 690 -15.77 28.32 -11.98
CA ASP A 690 -16.72 29.06 -11.15
C ASP A 690 -17.27 28.23 -9.97
N THR A 691 -16.73 27.03 -9.74
CA THR A 691 -17.15 26.21 -8.60
C THR A 691 -16.65 26.84 -7.28
N PRO A 692 -17.53 27.15 -6.32
CA PRO A 692 -17.12 27.66 -5.02
C PRO A 692 -16.16 26.71 -4.30
N MET A 693 -15.29 27.25 -3.45
CA MET A 693 -14.36 26.41 -2.70
C MET A 693 -15.11 25.57 -1.66
N LEU A 694 -14.73 24.30 -1.53
CA LEU A 694 -15.12 23.47 -0.39
C LEU A 694 -14.14 23.73 0.77
N ARG A 695 -14.63 24.20 1.91
CA ARG A 695 -13.89 24.23 3.18
C ARG A 695 -14.26 23.01 4.01
N LEU A 696 -13.38 22.03 4.10
CA LEU A 696 -13.63 20.80 4.84
C LEU A 696 -12.87 20.80 6.17
N LEU A 697 -13.58 20.61 7.29
CA LEU A 697 -12.97 20.24 8.56
C LEU A 697 -13.10 18.72 8.77
N LEU A 698 -11.97 18.00 8.75
CA LEU A 698 -11.91 16.54 8.92
C LEU A 698 -11.40 16.19 10.32
N PHE A 699 -12.13 15.36 11.06
CA PHE A 699 -11.71 14.81 12.37
C PHE A 699 -11.23 13.37 12.21
N LEU A 700 -10.07 13.06 12.78
CA LEU A 700 -9.44 11.73 12.81
C LEU A 700 -8.88 11.44 14.20
N ASP A 701 -8.97 10.18 14.67
CA ASP A 701 -8.29 9.72 15.89
C ASP A 701 -7.14 8.73 15.67
N GLY A 702 -6.85 8.46 14.40
CA GLY A 702 -5.83 7.54 13.94
C GLY A 702 -5.72 7.57 12.42
N GLU A 703 -4.85 6.72 11.90
CA GLU A 703 -4.68 6.52 10.46
C GLU A 703 -5.84 5.66 9.92
N ALA A 704 -6.56 6.16 8.91
CA ALA A 704 -7.61 5.40 8.25
C ALA A 704 -7.00 4.33 7.35
N THR A 705 -7.68 3.20 7.14
CA THR A 705 -7.18 2.12 6.26
C THR A 705 -7.07 2.51 4.79
N ASP A 706 -7.67 3.63 4.41
CA ASP A 706 -7.57 4.21 3.08
C ASP A 706 -7.09 5.67 3.12
N MET A 707 -6.19 5.96 4.07
CA MET A 707 -5.58 7.29 4.23
C MET A 707 -4.70 7.64 3.03
N ASP A 708 -3.86 6.73 2.56
CA ASP A 708 -3.01 6.95 1.39
C ASP A 708 -3.83 7.27 0.13
N GLU A 709 -4.97 6.60 -0.11
CA GLU A 709 -5.86 6.97 -1.23
C GLU A 709 -6.46 8.36 -1.06
N PHE A 710 -6.78 8.76 0.17
CA PHE A 710 -7.29 10.10 0.46
C PHE A 710 -6.20 11.15 0.22
N GLU A 711 -5.01 10.96 0.78
CA GLU A 711 -3.86 11.85 0.57
C GLU A 711 -3.50 11.97 -0.91
N LEU A 712 -3.51 10.86 -1.64
CA LEU A 712 -3.29 10.84 -3.09
C LEU A 712 -4.35 11.63 -3.86
N ASP A 713 -5.63 11.55 -3.46
CA ASP A 713 -6.71 12.35 -4.06
C ASP A 713 -6.52 13.84 -3.74
N LEU A 714 -6.13 14.18 -2.51
CA LEU A 714 -5.88 15.56 -2.07
C LEU A 714 -4.79 16.26 -2.88
N LEU A 715 -3.74 15.56 -3.33
CA LEU A 715 -2.63 16.16 -4.09
C LEU A 715 -3.07 16.83 -5.40
N GLY A 716 -4.20 16.45 -5.97
CA GLY A 716 -4.72 17.00 -7.23
C GLY A 716 -5.85 18.02 -7.08
N LEU A 717 -6.24 18.39 -5.85
CA LEU A 717 -7.38 19.25 -5.60
C LEU A 717 -6.96 20.71 -5.47
N SER A 718 -7.58 21.55 -6.30
CA SER A 718 -7.44 23.00 -6.29
C SER A 718 -8.74 23.71 -5.90
N TRP A 719 -9.78 22.95 -5.58
CA TRP A 719 -11.15 23.44 -5.34
C TRP A 719 -11.63 23.13 -3.90
N ALA A 720 -10.79 22.49 -3.10
CA ALA A 720 -11.07 22.14 -1.71
C ALA A 720 -9.90 22.55 -0.82
N HIS A 721 -10.20 23.22 0.28
CA HIS A 721 -9.29 23.44 1.39
C HIS A 721 -9.67 22.49 2.53
N VAL A 722 -8.77 21.57 2.87
CA VAL A 722 -8.98 20.55 3.89
C VAL A 722 -8.15 20.89 5.12
N THR A 723 -8.83 21.13 6.24
CA THR A 723 -8.24 21.27 7.57
C THR A 723 -8.48 19.99 8.35
N ILE A 724 -7.41 19.31 8.74
CA ILE A 724 -7.47 18.02 9.44
C ILE A 724 -7.19 18.24 10.93
N PHE A 725 -8.08 17.78 11.79
CA PHE A 725 -7.83 17.66 13.21
C PHE A 725 -7.49 16.21 13.55
N LEU A 726 -6.24 15.97 13.95
CA LEU A 726 -5.74 14.67 14.34
C LEU A 726 -5.65 14.60 15.88
N ILE A 727 -6.45 13.73 16.49
CA ILE A 727 -6.46 13.50 17.94
C ILE A 727 -5.71 12.23 18.25
N GLY A 728 -4.86 12.23 19.27
CA GLY A 728 -4.12 11.05 19.68
C GLY A 728 -4.03 10.88 21.18
N VAL A 729 -3.55 9.70 21.58
CA VAL A 729 -3.12 9.48 22.95
C VAL A 729 -1.77 10.14 23.18
N ASP A 730 -1.59 10.76 24.34
CA ASP A 730 -0.28 11.25 24.74
C ASP A 730 0.76 10.12 24.75
N ASN A 731 2.01 10.45 24.41
CA ASN A 731 3.10 9.50 24.36
C ASN A 731 2.87 8.32 23.38
N CYS A 732 2.17 8.57 22.26
CA CYS A 732 1.90 7.57 21.23
C CYS A 732 2.71 7.85 19.95
N PRO A 733 3.82 7.14 19.70
CA PRO A 733 4.57 7.23 18.45
C PRO A 733 3.74 7.05 17.19
N HIS A 734 2.73 6.16 17.15
CA HIS A 734 1.88 6.00 15.97
C HIS A 734 1.07 7.27 15.62
N HIS A 735 0.58 8.00 16.63
CA HIS A 735 -0.08 9.28 16.40
C HIS A 735 0.87 10.29 15.73
N HIS A 736 2.11 10.37 16.22
CA HIS A 736 3.10 11.30 15.66
C HIS A 736 3.70 10.84 14.33
N ARG A 737 3.70 9.53 14.05
CA ARG A 737 4.02 8.98 12.72
C ARG A 737 3.03 9.52 11.69
N HIS A 738 1.73 9.35 11.94
CA HIS A 738 0.67 9.86 11.06
C HIS A 738 0.69 11.40 10.98
N ALA A 739 0.96 12.11 12.08
CA ALA A 739 1.17 13.56 12.03
C ALA A 739 2.36 13.97 11.13
N ASN A 740 3.42 13.18 11.08
CA ASN A 740 4.55 13.43 10.18
C ASN A 740 4.19 13.17 8.70
N GLU A 741 3.29 12.24 8.41
CA GLU A 741 2.74 11.99 7.06
C GLU A 741 1.89 13.15 6.59
N LEU A 742 0.91 13.57 7.40
CA LEU A 742 0.08 14.74 7.12
C LEU A 742 0.91 16.02 6.91
N GLN A 743 2.02 16.18 7.64
CA GLN A 743 2.95 17.28 7.41
C GLN A 743 3.59 17.21 6.02
N ARG A 744 3.99 16.03 5.54
CA ARG A 744 4.56 15.87 4.19
C ARG A 744 3.57 16.27 3.10
N ILE A 745 2.28 15.96 3.28
CA ILE A 745 1.22 16.37 2.36
C ILE A 745 0.97 17.88 2.44
N SER A 746 0.88 18.45 3.65
CA SER A 746 0.68 19.89 3.86
C SER A 746 1.84 20.74 3.29
N ASP A 747 3.07 20.25 3.37
CA ASP A 747 4.25 20.90 2.79
C ASP A 747 4.23 20.93 1.24
N VAL A 748 3.38 20.12 0.62
CA VAL A 748 3.32 19.83 -0.82
C VAL A 748 2.08 20.42 -1.47
N ASN A 749 0.95 20.40 -0.75
CA ASN A 749 -0.29 21.03 -1.13
C ASN A 749 -0.75 21.99 -0.01
N HIS A 750 -0.70 23.29 -0.29
CA HIS A 750 -1.06 24.34 0.66
C HIS A 750 -2.56 24.39 0.99
N HIS A 751 -3.41 23.74 0.19
CA HIS A 751 -4.83 23.54 0.50
C HIS A 751 -5.07 22.35 1.45
N VAL A 752 -4.02 21.77 2.01
CA VAL A 752 -4.11 20.77 3.08
C VAL A 752 -3.36 21.32 4.27
N SER A 753 -4.05 21.41 5.40
CA SER A 753 -3.46 21.80 6.67
C SER A 753 -3.95 20.87 7.76
N PHE A 754 -3.20 20.76 8.85
CA PHE A 754 -3.62 19.96 10.00
C PHE A 754 -3.21 20.60 11.32
N VAL A 755 -3.91 20.18 12.38
CA VAL A 755 -3.58 20.45 13.77
C VAL A 755 -3.58 19.11 14.48
N ASP A 756 -2.43 18.67 14.99
CA ASP A 756 -2.33 17.51 15.88
C ASP A 756 -2.49 17.92 17.34
N ALA A 757 -3.26 17.13 18.09
CA ALA A 757 -3.38 17.28 19.54
C ALA A 757 -3.38 15.92 20.22
N GLN A 758 -2.84 15.87 21.43
CA GLN A 758 -2.66 14.63 22.18
C GLN A 758 -3.08 14.76 23.64
N GLY A 759 -3.50 13.66 24.26
CA GLY A 759 -3.72 13.64 25.72
C GLY A 759 -4.87 14.51 26.20
N ASN A 760 -4.69 15.11 27.37
CA ASN A 760 -5.58 16.16 27.88
C ASN A 760 -5.39 17.42 27.04
N CYS A 761 -6.12 17.49 25.93
CA CYS A 761 -6.02 18.56 24.94
C CYS A 761 -6.63 19.88 25.44
N PRO A 762 -5.97 21.04 25.22
CA PRO A 762 -6.56 22.38 25.37
C PRO A 762 -7.49 22.69 24.19
N GLU A 763 -8.78 22.40 24.33
CA GLU A 763 -9.74 22.45 23.23
C GLU A 763 -9.88 23.87 22.66
N ARG A 764 -9.83 24.91 23.51
CA ARG A 764 -9.83 26.31 23.07
C ARG A 764 -8.66 26.64 22.14
N PHE A 765 -7.44 26.19 22.50
CA PHE A 765 -6.25 26.39 21.68
C PHE A 765 -6.40 25.71 20.32
N VAL A 766 -6.83 24.44 20.34
CA VAL A 766 -7.01 23.66 19.12
C VAL A 766 -8.08 24.28 18.21
N THR A 767 -9.25 24.65 18.74
CA THR A 767 -10.30 25.28 17.94
C THR A 767 -9.84 26.59 17.31
N HIS A 768 -9.06 27.41 18.04
CA HIS A 768 -8.48 28.63 17.49
C HIS A 768 -7.54 28.33 16.31
N GLU A 769 -6.63 27.38 16.46
CA GLU A 769 -5.69 27.00 15.40
C GLU A 769 -6.37 26.33 14.19
N LEU A 770 -7.47 25.60 14.42
CA LEU A 770 -8.31 25.04 13.36
C LEU A 770 -9.03 26.14 12.57
N LEU A 771 -9.60 27.15 13.24
CA LEU A 771 -10.30 28.25 12.57
C LEU A 771 -9.37 29.08 11.69
N LYS A 772 -8.16 29.40 12.16
CA LYS A 772 -7.16 30.13 11.35
C LYS A 772 -6.89 29.44 10.01
N ARG A 773 -6.71 28.13 10.07
CA ARG A 773 -6.45 27.29 8.90
C ARG A 773 -7.68 27.19 8.02
N HIS A 774 -8.84 26.94 8.59
CA HIS A 774 -10.10 26.80 7.86
C HIS A 774 -10.58 28.09 7.17
N LEU A 775 -10.25 29.26 7.74
CA LEU A 775 -10.62 30.58 7.23
C LEU A 775 -9.49 31.30 6.47
N GLY A 776 -8.28 30.75 6.46
CA GLY A 776 -7.15 31.28 5.72
C GLY A 776 -6.62 32.63 6.20
N TYR A 777 -6.78 32.97 7.49
CA TYR A 777 -6.12 34.14 8.09
C TYR A 777 -5.70 33.91 9.55
N ASP A 778 -4.70 34.68 10.01
CA ASP A 778 -4.21 34.62 11.40
C ASP A 778 -5.13 35.43 12.34
N MET A 779 -6.20 34.78 12.78
CA MET A 779 -7.15 35.29 13.77
C MET A 779 -6.47 35.56 15.12
N SER A 780 -6.84 36.66 15.79
CA SER A 780 -6.32 36.93 17.14
C SER A 780 -7.10 36.14 18.20
N LEU A 781 -6.48 35.83 19.35
CA LEU A 781 -7.22 35.17 20.44
C LEU A 781 -8.43 36.00 20.89
N GLN A 782 -8.29 37.33 20.95
CA GLN A 782 -9.39 38.21 21.36
C GLN A 782 -10.59 38.15 20.39
N GLU A 783 -10.30 38.05 19.08
CA GLU A 783 -11.31 37.86 18.05
C GLU A 783 -12.00 36.50 18.20
N PHE A 784 -11.21 35.43 18.38
CA PHE A 784 -11.75 34.09 18.61
C PHE A 784 -12.64 34.03 19.86
N GLU A 785 -12.20 34.63 20.97
CA GLU A 785 -12.97 34.70 22.22
C GLU A 785 -14.30 35.46 22.04
N ALA A 786 -14.33 36.47 21.16
CA ALA A 786 -15.55 37.18 20.81
C ALA A 786 -16.49 36.32 19.95
N MET A 787 -15.95 35.53 19.02
CA MET A 787 -16.70 34.59 18.18
C MET A 787 -17.27 33.41 18.97
N GLU A 788 -16.57 32.95 20.00
CA GLU A 788 -17.02 31.83 20.84
C GLU A 788 -18.21 32.17 21.75
N GLN A 789 -18.48 33.46 21.99
CA GLN A 789 -19.60 33.87 22.84
C GLN A 789 -20.94 33.46 22.21
N PRO A 790 -21.83 32.75 22.91
CA PRO A 790 -23.13 32.39 22.36
C PRO A 790 -23.87 33.65 21.87
N PRO A 791 -24.59 33.57 20.73
CA PRO A 791 -25.30 34.73 20.20
C PRO A 791 -26.23 35.29 21.28
N ALA A 792 -26.27 36.62 21.42
CA ALA A 792 -27.12 37.27 22.40
C ALA A 792 -28.54 36.73 22.29
N TYR A 793 -29.07 36.15 23.37
CA TYR A 793 -30.43 35.62 23.41
C TYR A 793 -31.40 36.77 23.06
N ALA A 794 -31.94 36.76 21.85
CA ALA A 794 -33.16 37.49 21.56
C ALA A 794 -34.27 36.77 22.34
N ALA A 795 -34.70 37.41 23.43
CA ALA A 795 -35.78 36.95 24.28
C ALA A 795 -37.10 36.77 23.51
#